data_AF-A0AAD8WCU4-F1
#
_entry.id   AF-A0AAD8WCU4-F1
#
_cell.length_a   1.000
_cell.length_b   1.000
_cell.length_c   1.000
_cell.angle_alpha   90.00
_cell.angle_beta   90.00
_cell.angle_gamma   90.00
#
_symmetry.space_group_name_H-M   'P 1'
#
loop_
_entity.id
_entity.type
_entity.pdbx_description
1 polymer ?
#
loop_
_entity_poly.entity_id
_entity_poly.type
_entity_poly.pdbx_seq_one_letter_code
_entity_poly.pdbx_strand_id
1 'polypeptide(L)'
;MKGVELPPRKDISRENQIRYAFHIVRLLLPWLRDLRQEQMDEKRTEEKRQGASVKEVKLEQAKPHPYERTYCNNCRTSIFDVHRRCRVCQYDLCIACCRELRQGKIPGGEDLEIAQYEDRGKEYVFGRIPNSRNRDKRAPFKRHKDTDKTVVPWKANSDGSIPCPPKEKGGCGGSYLDLKFLQTETMLSELEDRADKLVRSETFKEGVANASDGCPCSDHSDKRTQAANRDGSGDNYLYSPIAEDIQDDDLVHFQKHWAEGEPVIVSDVLRLTAGLSWEPSVMVRALREKKTANLAVEALDCLDLCEVEIKICDFFKGYTRGRTHPSSRWPQILKLKDWPPSSSFDERLARHGAEFISALPFPEYTDPQYGPLNLAVKLPARSLKPDLGPKAYIAYGIRQELGRGDSVTKLHCDMSDAVNILTHTAEVAYKIGDLHDIEEIRSKMAEQDNKEFYGDLNEANKSGELHNGGCSTLGKQGNRGLRNKVRGGPSKRVPKSSVEQNTGGALWDIFRREDSKKLQEYLKNHASEFRHIYCNPVKQVIHPIHDQTFYLTEEHKRNLKKEYGVVPWTFEQNLGEAVFIPAGCPHQVRNLKSCVKVAMDFVSPESVNECIKLTKEFRCLPSGHRAKEDKLEINKIAFHALKAAVNLLDPSLGVLDSEDDQLSDEAVDEKRKRPGRRRRGTMKNKRQAGRKSEDQSRDEGVDKKHKNGRGLPSGDKSSDEALVEKRGRGRPGRNLQSEGQSGHEAADGKPRRRGRPSRNQKNDDQSSDEAVAKKPRRGRGRPSRNLKNEAVDEEHQREPRTRGDLKRLCMDEAVYERKPKRGRGRPKGS
;
A
#
# COMPACT_ATOMS: atom_id res chain seq x y z
N MET A 1 13.81 8.50 -13.29
CA MET A 1 14.92 7.52 -13.24
C MET A 1 16.26 8.22 -13.41
N LYS A 2 17.32 7.81 -12.70
CA LYS A 2 18.69 8.40 -12.86
C LYS A 2 19.65 7.43 -13.57
N GLY A 3 20.16 7.83 -14.73
CA GLY A 3 21.16 7.05 -15.50
C GLY A 3 20.60 5.77 -16.10
N VAL A 4 19.37 5.84 -16.60
CA VAL A 4 18.66 4.84 -17.42
C VAL A 4 17.90 5.64 -18.47
N GLU A 5 17.72 5.06 -19.66
CA GLU A 5 16.85 5.62 -20.70
C GLU A 5 15.40 5.66 -20.21
N LEU A 6 14.61 6.65 -20.66
CA LEU A 6 13.20 6.74 -20.25
C LEU A 6 12.36 5.73 -21.04
N PRO A 7 11.32 5.12 -20.42
CA PRO A 7 10.34 4.33 -21.14
C PRO A 7 9.76 5.09 -22.34
N PRO A 8 9.48 4.41 -23.47
CA PRO A 8 8.86 5.04 -24.63
C PRO A 8 7.46 5.53 -24.26
N ARG A 9 7.19 6.79 -24.55
CA ARG A 9 5.85 7.39 -24.40
C ARG A 9 4.96 6.88 -25.55
N LYS A 10 3.73 6.44 -25.27
CA LYS A 10 2.72 6.20 -26.32
C LYS A 10 2.37 7.54 -26.98
N ASP A 11 2.51 7.61 -28.30
CA ASP A 11 2.01 8.74 -29.09
C ASP A 11 0.48 8.67 -29.20
N ILE A 12 -0.19 9.79 -28.95
CA ILE A 12 -1.65 9.87 -28.84
C ILE A 12 -2.13 11.00 -29.74
N SER A 13 -2.97 10.67 -30.72
CA SER A 13 -3.50 11.61 -31.72
C SER A 13 -4.24 12.78 -31.07
N ARG A 14 -4.30 13.93 -31.76
CA ARG A 14 -5.02 15.11 -31.26
C ARG A 14 -6.52 14.81 -31.07
N GLU A 15 -7.08 13.97 -31.93
CA GLU A 15 -8.47 13.49 -31.84
C GLU A 15 -8.71 12.67 -30.57
N ASN A 16 -7.82 11.71 -30.26
CA ASN A 16 -7.93 10.93 -29.03
C ASN A 16 -7.70 11.80 -27.79
N GLN A 17 -6.77 12.77 -27.82
CA GLN A 17 -6.63 13.77 -26.73
C GLN A 17 -7.94 14.55 -26.48
N ILE A 18 -8.66 14.93 -27.54
CA ILE A 18 -9.96 15.63 -27.44
C ILE A 18 -11.05 14.71 -26.88
N ARG A 19 -11.16 13.46 -27.40
CA ARG A 19 -12.08 12.44 -26.87
C ARG A 19 -11.87 12.18 -25.38
N TYR A 20 -10.62 12.03 -24.94
CA TYR A 20 -10.27 11.83 -23.53
C TYR A 20 -10.61 13.05 -22.67
N ALA A 21 -10.43 14.28 -23.17
CA ALA A 21 -10.86 15.48 -22.47
C ALA A 21 -12.40 15.58 -22.36
N PHE A 22 -13.17 15.19 -23.38
CA PHE A 22 -14.63 15.11 -23.28
C PHE A 22 -15.06 14.09 -22.23
N HIS A 23 -14.43 12.91 -22.18
CA HIS A 23 -14.69 11.89 -21.16
C HIS A 23 -14.39 12.37 -19.73
N ILE A 24 -13.27 13.08 -19.54
CA ILE A 24 -12.93 13.73 -18.25
C ILE A 24 -13.98 14.77 -17.86
N VAL A 25 -14.37 15.68 -18.77
CA VAL A 25 -15.40 16.71 -18.49
C VAL A 25 -16.75 16.05 -18.15
N ARG A 26 -17.16 15.02 -18.90
CA ARG A 26 -18.40 14.27 -18.68
C ARG A 26 -18.49 13.68 -17.27
N LEU A 27 -17.40 13.10 -16.77
CA LEU A 27 -17.37 12.40 -15.47
C LEU A 27 -17.07 13.32 -14.28
N LEU A 28 -16.29 14.40 -14.46
CA LEU A 28 -15.89 15.28 -13.36
C LEU A 28 -16.79 16.52 -13.16
N LEU A 29 -17.57 16.94 -14.17
CA LEU A 29 -18.50 18.08 -13.98
C LEU A 29 -19.56 17.84 -12.88
N PRO A 30 -20.17 16.64 -12.73
CA PRO A 30 -21.06 16.36 -11.59
C PRO A 30 -20.36 16.52 -10.24
N TRP A 31 -19.12 16.04 -10.11
CA TRP A 31 -18.31 16.22 -8.90
C TRP A 31 -18.03 17.69 -8.59
N LEU A 32 -17.72 18.52 -9.59
CA LEU A 32 -17.47 19.95 -9.39
C LEU A 32 -18.72 20.65 -8.84
N ARG A 33 -19.90 20.31 -9.37
CA ARG A 33 -21.20 20.84 -8.91
C ARG A 33 -21.48 20.44 -7.45
N ASP A 34 -21.29 19.16 -7.10
CA ASP A 34 -21.45 18.68 -5.72
C ASP A 34 -20.51 19.40 -4.76
N LEU A 35 -19.22 19.53 -5.12
CA LEU A 35 -18.22 20.25 -4.34
C LEU A 35 -18.63 21.72 -4.14
N ARG A 36 -19.00 22.42 -5.22
CA ARG A 36 -19.44 23.82 -5.13
C ARG A 36 -20.73 23.98 -4.34
N GLN A 37 -21.66 23.03 -4.41
CA GLN A 37 -22.88 23.07 -3.59
C GLN A 37 -22.53 22.95 -2.09
N GLU A 38 -21.64 22.04 -1.70
CA GLU A 38 -21.17 21.96 -0.30
C GLU A 38 -20.45 23.24 0.17
N GLN A 39 -19.68 23.89 -0.72
CA GLN A 39 -19.04 25.18 -0.42
C GLN A 39 -20.06 26.32 -0.28
N MET A 40 -21.03 26.40 -1.20
CA MET A 40 -22.03 27.47 -1.23
C MET A 40 -22.97 27.39 -0.02
N ASP A 41 -23.29 26.21 0.50
CA ASP A 41 -24.08 26.06 1.74
C ASP A 41 -23.30 26.49 3.00
N GLU A 42 -21.98 26.37 3.00
CA GLU A 42 -21.14 26.95 4.05
C GLU A 42 -21.05 28.49 3.91
N LYS A 43 -20.96 29.04 2.68
CA LYS A 43 -21.08 30.50 2.45
C LYS A 43 -22.45 31.04 2.91
N ARG A 44 -23.56 30.37 2.57
CA ARG A 44 -24.93 30.66 3.04
C ARG A 44 -25.11 30.61 4.55
N THR A 45 -24.22 29.93 5.26
CA THR A 45 -24.19 29.94 6.72
C THR A 45 -23.42 31.14 7.27
N GLU A 46 -22.39 31.60 6.57
CA GLU A 46 -21.61 32.79 6.90
C GLU A 46 -22.39 34.09 6.60
N GLU A 47 -23.11 34.16 5.49
CA GLU A 47 -24.04 35.25 5.13
C GLU A 47 -25.01 35.61 6.28
N LYS A 48 -25.73 34.59 6.77
CA LYS A 48 -26.73 34.72 7.85
C LYS A 48 -26.11 35.20 9.17
N ARG A 49 -24.82 34.93 9.39
CA ARG A 49 -24.04 35.40 10.55
C ARG A 49 -23.59 36.85 10.41
N GLN A 50 -23.31 37.30 9.18
CA GLN A 50 -22.84 38.66 8.88
C GLN A 50 -23.98 39.65 8.57
N GLY A 51 -25.18 39.17 8.26
CA GLY A 51 -26.31 40.02 7.83
C GLY A 51 -26.18 40.56 6.40
N ALA A 52 -25.35 39.92 5.57
CA ALA A 52 -25.01 40.31 4.21
C ALA A 52 -25.30 39.17 3.21
N SER A 53 -25.41 39.47 1.92
CA SER A 53 -25.69 38.44 0.90
C SER A 53 -24.44 37.73 0.38
N VAL A 54 -24.62 36.54 -0.23
CA VAL A 54 -24.11 36.25 -1.60
C VAL A 54 -22.75 36.88 -1.92
N LYS A 55 -22.85 38.10 -2.46
CA LYS A 55 -21.77 38.77 -3.18
C LYS A 55 -21.03 39.80 -2.32
N GLU A 56 -21.39 39.90 -1.04
CA GLU A 56 -20.95 40.94 -0.11
C GLU A 56 -20.10 40.38 1.06
N VAL A 57 -20.18 39.06 1.30
CA VAL A 57 -19.35 38.36 2.30
C VAL A 57 -17.90 38.35 1.84
N LYS A 58 -17.13 39.35 2.30
CA LYS A 58 -15.69 39.47 2.03
C LYS A 58 -14.89 38.40 2.77
N LEU A 59 -14.68 37.27 2.11
CA LEU A 59 -13.81 36.20 2.61
C LEU A 59 -12.33 36.58 2.42
N GLU A 60 -11.51 36.22 3.40
CA GLU A 60 -10.05 36.39 3.32
C GLU A 60 -9.43 35.12 2.73
N GLN A 61 -8.52 35.26 1.76
CA GLN A 61 -7.70 34.14 1.27
C GLN A 61 -6.72 33.70 2.35
N ALA A 62 -6.77 32.43 2.74
CA ALA A 62 -5.64 31.80 3.41
C ALA A 62 -4.58 31.48 2.34
N LYS A 63 -3.34 31.96 2.52
CA LYS A 63 -2.23 31.66 1.60
C LYS A 63 -1.52 30.38 2.07
N PRO A 64 -1.73 29.22 1.41
CA PRO A 64 -0.97 28.01 1.74
C PRO A 64 0.49 28.16 1.31
N HIS A 65 1.37 27.38 1.93
CA HIS A 65 2.74 27.23 1.42
C HIS A 65 2.74 26.21 0.26
N PRO A 66 3.34 26.48 -0.92
CA PRO A 66 3.22 25.60 -2.10
C PRO A 66 3.67 24.15 -1.91
N TYR A 67 4.54 23.92 -0.92
CA TYR A 67 5.09 22.61 -0.57
C TYR A 67 4.50 22.04 0.74
N GLU A 68 3.32 22.48 1.15
CA GLU A 68 2.62 21.99 2.35
C GLU A 68 1.16 21.61 2.03
N ARG A 69 0.64 20.61 2.73
CA ARG A 69 -0.76 20.17 2.61
C ARG A 69 -1.59 20.81 3.72
N THR A 70 -2.59 21.61 3.37
CA THR A 70 -3.58 22.09 4.34
C THR A 70 -4.42 20.90 4.81
N TYR A 71 -4.36 20.60 6.10
CA TYR A 71 -5.08 19.48 6.72
C TYR A 71 -6.03 19.98 7.81
N CYS A 72 -7.22 19.39 7.90
CA CYS A 72 -8.13 19.65 9.01
C CYS A 72 -7.51 19.15 10.33
N ASN A 73 -7.26 20.06 11.29
CA ASN A 73 -6.59 19.70 12.56
C ASN A 73 -7.37 18.65 13.36
N ASN A 74 -8.71 18.65 13.26
CA ASN A 74 -9.57 17.69 13.92
C ASN A 74 -9.51 16.28 13.28
N CYS A 75 -9.77 16.17 11.97
CA CYS A 75 -10.03 14.88 11.33
C CYS A 75 -8.97 14.38 10.34
N ARG A 76 -7.90 15.16 10.08
CA ARG A 76 -6.76 14.80 9.21
C ARG A 76 -7.10 14.49 7.73
N THR A 77 -8.29 14.85 7.27
CA THR A 77 -8.61 14.94 5.83
C THR A 77 -7.93 16.18 5.22
N SER A 78 -7.55 16.12 3.94
CA SER A 78 -7.04 17.31 3.24
C SER A 78 -8.12 18.37 3.08
N ILE A 79 -7.71 19.63 3.04
CA ILE A 79 -8.54 20.79 2.73
C ILE A 79 -8.14 21.27 1.33
N PHE A 80 -9.05 21.11 0.38
CA PHE A 80 -8.84 21.55 -1.01
C PHE A 80 -8.97 23.07 -1.18
N ASP A 81 -9.97 23.66 -0.52
CA ASP A 81 -10.30 25.08 -0.68
C ASP A 81 -11.06 25.66 0.54
N VAL A 82 -12.39 25.82 0.49
CA VAL A 82 -13.17 26.41 1.59
C VAL A 82 -13.02 25.64 2.89
N HIS A 83 -12.72 26.36 3.97
CA HIS A 83 -12.55 25.85 5.34
C HIS A 83 -12.78 26.98 6.37
N ARG A 84 -12.84 26.64 7.66
CA ARG A 84 -12.84 27.64 8.73
C ARG A 84 -11.52 27.65 9.50
N ARG A 85 -10.94 28.84 9.69
CA ARG A 85 -9.64 29.06 10.36
C ARG A 85 -9.78 29.95 11.60
N CYS A 86 -9.10 29.58 12.69
CA CYS A 86 -8.97 30.43 13.87
C CYS A 86 -7.98 31.60 13.62
N ARG A 87 -8.40 32.85 13.85
CA ARG A 87 -7.48 34.02 13.76
C ARG A 87 -6.34 34.01 14.79
N VAL A 88 -6.53 33.33 15.94
CA VAL A 88 -5.60 33.37 17.08
C VAL A 88 -4.55 32.25 17.04
N CYS A 89 -4.96 31.00 16.77
CA CYS A 89 -4.09 29.82 16.80
C CYS A 89 -4.01 29.07 15.46
N GLN A 90 -4.57 29.63 14.38
CA GLN A 90 -4.54 29.06 13.02
C GLN A 90 -5.16 27.66 12.87
N TYR A 91 -5.94 27.20 13.86
CA TYR A 91 -6.68 25.94 13.81
C TYR A 91 -7.66 25.91 12.63
N ASP A 92 -7.49 24.93 11.74
CA ASP A 92 -8.24 24.73 10.51
C ASP A 92 -9.23 23.58 10.62
N LEU A 93 -10.46 23.83 10.15
CA LEU A 93 -11.59 22.92 10.20
C LEU A 93 -12.27 22.82 8.83
N CYS A 94 -12.35 21.60 8.29
CA CYS A 94 -13.02 21.36 7.02
C CYS A 94 -14.55 21.45 7.13
N ILE A 95 -15.22 21.81 6.02
CA ILE A 95 -16.68 22.02 5.97
C ILE A 95 -17.51 20.80 6.42
N ALA A 96 -17.00 19.58 6.21
CA ALA A 96 -17.67 18.36 6.69
C ALA A 96 -17.74 18.31 8.23
N CYS A 97 -16.67 18.69 8.92
CA CYS A 97 -16.67 18.77 10.38
C CYS A 97 -17.43 20.00 10.92
N CYS A 98 -17.48 21.11 10.18
CA CYS A 98 -18.38 22.22 10.48
C CYS A 98 -19.86 21.78 10.44
N ARG A 99 -20.23 21.01 9.41
CA ARG A 99 -21.57 20.42 9.23
C ARG A 99 -21.93 19.45 10.36
N GLU A 100 -20.99 18.59 10.75
CA GLU A 100 -21.15 17.63 11.85
C GLU A 100 -21.41 18.33 13.20
N LEU A 101 -20.61 19.35 13.54
CA LEU A 101 -20.79 20.13 14.78
C LEU A 101 -22.17 20.81 14.87
N ARG A 102 -22.66 21.36 13.76
CA ARG A 102 -24.00 21.98 13.69
C ARG A 102 -25.13 20.95 13.75
N GLN A 103 -24.88 19.72 13.31
CA GLN A 103 -25.81 18.59 13.44
C GLN A 103 -25.73 17.91 14.82
N GLY A 104 -24.93 18.42 15.77
CA GLY A 104 -24.72 17.81 17.08
C GLY A 104 -23.94 16.49 17.04
N LYS A 105 -23.32 16.15 15.92
CA LYS A 105 -22.53 14.93 15.71
C LYS A 105 -21.08 15.15 16.13
N ILE A 106 -20.39 14.06 16.48
CA ILE A 106 -18.96 14.09 16.77
C ILE A 106 -18.20 14.30 15.45
N PRO A 107 -17.48 15.42 15.27
CA PRO A 107 -16.86 15.75 13.99
C PRO A 107 -15.68 14.81 13.70
N GLY A 108 -15.65 14.22 12.50
CA GLY A 108 -14.56 13.32 12.08
C GLY A 108 -14.48 11.98 12.81
N GLY A 109 -15.60 11.50 13.35
CA GLY A 109 -15.72 10.17 13.98
C GLY A 109 -15.37 10.13 15.47
N GLU A 110 -15.61 8.97 16.08
CA GLU A 110 -15.27 8.71 17.50
C GLU A 110 -13.79 8.32 17.66
N ASP A 111 -13.15 8.88 18.70
CA ASP A 111 -11.75 8.61 19.02
C ASP A 111 -11.62 7.43 19.98
N LEU A 112 -11.76 6.22 19.42
CA LEU A 112 -11.64 4.95 20.11
C LEU A 112 -10.16 4.61 20.44
N GLU A 113 -9.93 4.04 21.63
CA GLU A 113 -8.64 3.46 21.98
C GLU A 113 -8.41 2.15 21.21
N ILE A 114 -7.24 2.01 20.59
CA ILE A 114 -6.86 0.84 19.79
C ILE A 114 -6.26 -0.21 20.73
N ALA A 115 -6.94 -1.34 20.89
CA ALA A 115 -6.51 -2.41 21.80
C ALA A 115 -5.17 -3.02 21.35
N GLN A 116 -4.23 -3.13 22.28
CA GLN A 116 -2.95 -3.79 22.03
C GLN A 116 -3.08 -5.32 22.13
N TYR A 117 -2.41 -6.02 21.21
CA TYR A 117 -2.36 -7.49 21.20
C TYR A 117 -1.32 -8.00 22.21
N GLU A 118 -1.64 -9.08 22.92
CA GLU A 118 -0.77 -9.69 23.94
C GLU A 118 0.22 -10.67 23.29
N ASP A 119 1.53 -10.54 23.57
CA ASP A 119 2.47 -11.61 23.25
C ASP A 119 2.29 -12.80 24.21
N ARG A 120 1.84 -13.91 23.62
CA ARG A 120 1.59 -15.21 24.25
C ARG A 120 2.72 -16.23 24.03
N GLY A 121 3.76 -15.84 23.28
CA GLY A 121 4.92 -16.66 22.98
C GLY A 121 4.68 -17.67 21.85
N LYS A 122 5.78 -18.14 21.24
CA LYS A 122 5.75 -18.93 20.00
C LYS A 122 5.03 -20.28 20.14
N GLU A 123 4.99 -20.87 21.33
CA GLU A 123 4.24 -22.12 21.57
C GLU A 123 2.73 -21.93 21.31
N TYR A 124 2.16 -20.80 21.73
CA TYR A 124 0.75 -20.47 21.52
C TYR A 124 0.39 -20.36 20.04
N VAL A 125 1.29 -19.83 19.20
CA VAL A 125 1.09 -19.69 17.75
C VAL A 125 0.89 -21.05 17.08
N PHE A 126 1.62 -22.08 17.52
CA PHE A 126 1.58 -23.44 16.96
C PHE A 126 0.61 -24.39 17.70
N GLY A 127 -0.50 -23.87 18.22
CA GLY A 127 -1.58 -24.67 18.84
C GLY A 127 -1.29 -25.19 20.26
N ARG A 128 -0.12 -24.89 20.86
CA ARG A 128 0.21 -25.34 22.21
C ARG A 128 -0.26 -24.32 23.25
N ILE A 129 -1.46 -24.56 23.79
CA ILE A 129 -1.99 -23.80 24.93
C ILE A 129 -1.04 -24.00 26.14
N PRO A 130 -0.44 -22.95 26.72
CA PRO A 130 0.44 -23.10 27.89
C PRO A 130 -0.32 -23.64 29.10
N ASN A 131 0.25 -24.65 29.78
CA ASN A 131 -0.34 -25.23 30.99
C ASN A 131 -0.60 -24.14 32.05
N SER A 132 -1.80 -24.16 32.64
CA SER A 132 -2.37 -23.09 33.50
C SER A 132 -1.64 -22.82 34.83
N ARG A 133 -0.57 -23.57 35.16
CA ARG A 133 0.21 -23.50 36.41
C ARG A 133 1.08 -22.24 36.57
N ASN A 134 0.79 -21.16 35.85
CA ASN A 134 1.56 -19.90 35.92
C ASN A 134 0.68 -18.65 35.69
N ARG A 135 -0.62 -18.73 36.01
CA ARG A 135 -1.56 -17.60 35.87
C ARG A 135 -1.27 -16.44 36.85
N ASP A 136 -0.60 -16.72 37.97
CA ASP A 136 -0.48 -15.79 39.11
C ASP A 136 0.55 -14.65 38.97
N LYS A 137 1.11 -14.43 37.77
CA LYS A 137 2.07 -13.34 37.49
C LYS A 137 1.84 -12.54 36.20
N ARG A 138 0.68 -12.69 35.55
CA ARG A 138 0.15 -11.63 34.66
C ARG A 138 -1.01 -10.99 35.40
N ALA A 139 -0.98 -9.65 35.53
CA ALA A 139 -2.07 -8.93 36.17
C ALA A 139 -3.40 -9.28 35.49
N PRO A 140 -4.54 -9.28 36.21
CA PRO A 140 -5.81 -9.27 35.51
C PRO A 140 -5.79 -8.14 34.49
N PHE A 141 -6.46 -8.32 33.35
CA PHE A 141 -6.88 -7.16 32.59
C PHE A 141 -7.61 -6.25 33.59
N LYS A 142 -6.99 -5.11 33.93
CA LYS A 142 -7.79 -3.94 34.14
C LYS A 142 -8.60 -3.85 32.85
N ARG A 143 -9.90 -4.14 32.93
CA ARG A 143 -10.85 -3.24 32.27
C ARG A 143 -10.31 -1.88 32.68
N HIS A 144 -9.69 -1.16 31.74
CA HIS A 144 -9.46 0.25 31.99
C HIS A 144 -10.83 0.75 32.46
N LYS A 145 -10.85 1.50 33.56
CA LYS A 145 -12.06 2.26 33.85
C LYS A 145 -12.41 2.94 32.53
N ASP A 146 -13.69 3.13 32.28
CA ASP A 146 -14.07 4.33 31.59
C ASP A 146 -13.48 5.48 32.43
N THR A 147 -12.26 5.88 32.09
CA THR A 147 -11.85 7.27 32.16
C THR A 147 -12.85 7.91 31.23
N ASP A 148 -13.98 8.29 31.85
CA ASP A 148 -14.96 9.19 31.29
C ASP A 148 -14.15 10.35 30.73
N LYS A 149 -13.88 10.27 29.41
CA LYS A 149 -13.10 11.26 28.66
C LYS A 149 -14.06 12.42 28.52
N THR A 150 -14.36 13.08 29.65
CA THR A 150 -15.46 14.03 29.85
C THR A 150 -15.54 14.91 28.61
N VAL A 151 -16.52 14.63 27.74
CA VAL A 151 -16.41 14.95 26.32
C VAL A 151 -16.46 16.46 26.17
N VAL A 152 -15.28 17.08 26.15
CA VAL A 152 -15.14 18.53 26.37
C VAL A 152 -16.01 19.23 25.33
N PRO A 153 -17.10 19.90 25.76
CA PRO A 153 -18.28 20.06 24.92
C PRO A 153 -18.05 21.11 23.83
N TRP A 154 -17.49 20.66 22.72
CA TRP A 154 -17.30 21.46 21.52
C TRP A 154 -18.53 21.29 20.62
N LYS A 155 -19.31 22.35 20.50
CA LYS A 155 -20.55 22.43 19.73
C LYS A 155 -20.57 23.73 18.93
N ALA A 156 -21.36 23.78 17.86
CA ALA A 156 -21.73 25.05 17.25
C ALA A 156 -22.74 25.80 18.13
N ASN A 157 -22.79 27.13 18.00
CA ASN A 157 -23.80 27.97 18.63
C ASN A 157 -25.12 27.95 17.84
N SER A 158 -26.18 28.50 18.43
CA SER A 158 -27.53 28.58 17.82
C SER A 158 -27.62 29.46 16.56
N ASP A 159 -26.67 30.39 16.37
CA ASP A 159 -26.50 31.19 15.15
C ASP A 159 -25.72 30.45 14.04
N GLY A 160 -25.26 29.21 14.30
CA GLY A 160 -24.41 28.44 13.40
C GLY A 160 -22.93 28.84 13.42
N SER A 161 -22.52 29.80 14.27
CA SER A 161 -21.11 30.10 14.49
C SER A 161 -20.40 28.94 15.22
N ILE A 162 -19.11 28.77 14.92
CA ILE A 162 -18.30 27.69 15.50
C ILE A 162 -17.18 28.31 16.33
N PRO A 163 -17.14 28.11 17.66
CA PRO A 163 -16.01 28.50 18.47
C PRO A 163 -14.79 27.64 18.13
N CYS A 164 -13.60 28.20 18.25
CA CYS A 164 -12.35 27.47 18.18
C CYS A 164 -12.33 26.41 19.31
N PRO A 165 -11.90 25.16 19.03
CA PRO A 165 -11.93 24.10 20.03
C PRO A 165 -11.10 24.46 21.27
N PRO A 166 -11.39 23.82 22.41
CA PRO A 166 -10.62 24.01 23.64
C PRO A 166 -9.21 23.40 23.51
N LYS A 167 -8.32 23.70 24.46
CA LYS A 167 -6.88 23.38 24.37
C LYS A 167 -6.60 21.88 24.32
N GLU A 168 -7.46 21.07 24.92
CA GLU A 168 -7.44 19.60 24.94
C GLU A 168 -7.71 19.02 23.54
N LYS A 169 -8.33 19.81 22.65
CA LYS A 169 -8.54 19.51 21.22
C LYS A 169 -7.61 20.34 20.31
N GLY A 170 -6.59 20.99 20.87
CA GLY A 170 -5.57 21.73 20.12
C GLY A 170 -5.94 23.14 19.64
N GLY A 171 -7.12 23.66 20.02
CA GLY A 171 -7.50 25.05 19.72
C GLY A 171 -7.23 26.01 20.88
N CYS A 172 -7.69 27.26 20.77
CA CYS A 172 -7.50 28.28 21.81
C CYS A 172 -8.68 28.40 22.80
N GLY A 173 -9.86 27.86 22.46
CA GLY A 173 -11.10 27.98 23.24
C GLY A 173 -11.74 29.38 23.30
N GLY A 174 -11.05 30.44 22.87
CA GLY A 174 -11.43 31.84 23.12
C GLY A 174 -11.75 32.71 21.89
N SER A 175 -11.74 32.16 20.68
CA SER A 175 -12.13 32.88 19.45
C SER A 175 -13.09 32.05 18.60
N TYR A 176 -13.64 32.65 17.55
CA TYR A 176 -14.39 31.93 16.52
C TYR A 176 -13.47 31.36 15.42
N LEU A 177 -14.05 30.51 14.56
CA LEU A 177 -13.45 30.03 13.31
C LEU A 177 -14.12 30.74 12.12
N ASP A 178 -13.39 31.67 11.49
CA ASP A 178 -13.86 32.44 10.33
C ASP A 178 -13.75 31.62 9.04
N LEU A 179 -14.69 31.80 8.12
CA LEU A 179 -14.65 31.17 6.80
C LEU A 179 -13.49 31.76 5.96
N LYS A 180 -12.73 30.88 5.30
CA LYS A 180 -11.60 31.19 4.40
C LYS A 180 -11.69 30.31 3.16
N PHE A 181 -10.97 30.73 2.12
CA PHE A 181 -10.70 29.94 0.91
C PHE A 181 -9.19 29.80 0.70
N LEU A 182 -8.77 28.88 -0.17
CA LEU A 182 -7.37 28.73 -0.62
C LEU A 182 -7.23 29.17 -2.09
N GLN A 183 -8.18 28.77 -2.93
CA GLN A 183 -8.26 29.10 -4.36
C GLN A 183 -8.88 30.49 -4.58
N THR A 184 -8.64 31.14 -5.72
CA THR A 184 -9.32 32.43 -6.00
C THR A 184 -10.84 32.26 -6.09
N GLU A 185 -11.59 33.20 -5.52
CA GLU A 185 -13.03 33.01 -5.22
C GLU A 185 -13.90 32.66 -6.44
N THR A 186 -13.54 33.15 -7.63
CA THR A 186 -14.31 32.91 -8.86
C THR A 186 -13.88 31.65 -9.62
N MET A 187 -12.70 31.07 -9.32
CA MET A 187 -12.07 29.98 -10.08
C MET A 187 -12.98 28.78 -10.34
N LEU A 188 -13.70 28.33 -9.31
CA LEU A 188 -14.55 27.14 -9.41
C LEU A 188 -15.84 27.43 -10.18
N SER A 189 -16.39 28.65 -10.09
CA SER A 189 -17.49 29.11 -10.95
C SER A 189 -17.08 29.20 -12.41
N GLU A 190 -15.96 29.86 -12.71
CA GLU A 190 -15.48 30.04 -14.09
C GLU A 190 -15.15 28.70 -14.75
N LEU A 191 -14.63 27.73 -13.98
CA LEU A 191 -14.42 26.37 -14.47
C LEU A 191 -15.74 25.64 -14.74
N GLU A 192 -16.75 25.79 -13.88
CA GLU A 192 -18.08 25.19 -14.11
C GLU A 192 -18.76 25.83 -15.32
N ASP A 193 -18.82 27.17 -15.41
CA ASP A 193 -19.48 27.88 -16.51
C ASP A 193 -18.85 27.53 -17.87
N ARG A 194 -17.52 27.38 -17.93
CA ARG A 194 -16.80 26.92 -19.15
C ARG A 194 -17.07 25.44 -19.45
N ALA A 195 -17.14 24.58 -18.44
CA ALA A 195 -17.50 23.17 -18.63
C ALA A 195 -18.96 23.01 -19.08
N ASP A 196 -19.88 23.81 -18.56
CA ASP A 196 -21.29 23.83 -18.97
C ASP A 196 -21.47 24.34 -20.41
N LYS A 197 -20.74 25.39 -20.79
CA LYS A 197 -20.65 25.87 -22.19
C LYS A 197 -20.16 24.76 -23.12
N LEU A 198 -19.14 24.00 -22.71
CA LEU A 198 -18.63 22.86 -23.48
C LEU A 198 -19.67 21.73 -23.60
N VAL A 199 -20.27 21.28 -22.50
CA VAL A 199 -21.27 20.19 -22.49
C VAL A 199 -22.52 20.52 -23.33
N ARG A 200 -22.87 21.80 -23.45
CA ARG A 200 -23.99 22.27 -24.30
C ARG A 200 -23.64 22.36 -25.80
N SER A 201 -22.36 22.32 -26.17
CA SER A 201 -21.90 22.41 -27.57
C SER A 201 -22.18 21.12 -28.36
N GLU A 202 -22.42 21.23 -29.67
CA GLU A 202 -22.72 20.05 -30.50
C GLU A 202 -21.52 19.09 -30.58
N THR A 203 -20.30 19.63 -30.72
CA THR A 203 -19.06 18.84 -30.78
C THR A 203 -18.84 17.99 -29.53
N PHE A 204 -19.33 18.43 -28.35
CA PHE A 204 -19.31 17.60 -27.14
C PHE A 204 -20.32 16.45 -27.22
N LYS A 205 -21.54 16.70 -27.73
CA LYS A 205 -22.56 15.67 -27.91
C LYS A 205 -22.10 14.63 -28.93
N GLU A 206 -21.61 15.06 -30.09
CA GLU A 206 -20.99 14.20 -31.12
C GLU A 206 -19.81 13.39 -30.54
N GLY A 207 -18.96 14.02 -29.72
CA GLY A 207 -17.83 13.39 -29.06
C GLY A 207 -18.21 12.33 -28.01
N VAL A 208 -19.42 12.39 -27.44
CA VAL A 208 -19.91 11.47 -26.39
C VAL A 208 -20.91 10.43 -26.91
N ALA A 209 -21.70 10.75 -27.95
CA ALA A 209 -22.78 9.91 -28.46
C ALA A 209 -22.34 8.55 -29.04
N ASN A 210 -21.04 8.37 -29.30
CA ASN A 210 -20.46 7.11 -29.77
C ASN A 210 -20.31 6.04 -28.66
N ALA A 211 -20.63 6.37 -27.40
CA ALA A 211 -20.65 5.43 -26.29
C ALA A 211 -21.94 4.59 -26.28
N SER A 212 -21.97 3.49 -27.03
CA SER A 212 -23.03 2.47 -26.91
C SER A 212 -23.07 1.89 -25.49
N ASP A 213 -24.25 1.77 -24.89
CA ASP A 213 -24.45 1.36 -23.48
C ASP A 213 -24.00 -0.07 -23.15
N GLY A 214 -23.91 -0.97 -24.14
CA GLY A 214 -23.52 -2.37 -23.95
C GLY A 214 -22.05 -2.66 -24.31
N CYS A 215 -21.43 -3.65 -23.65
CA CYS A 215 -20.12 -4.17 -24.10
C CYS A 215 -20.30 -5.15 -25.28
N PRO A 216 -19.65 -4.94 -26.44
CA PRO A 216 -19.64 -5.90 -27.54
C PRO A 216 -18.99 -7.25 -27.19
N CYS A 217 -18.26 -7.31 -26.07
CA CYS A 217 -17.68 -8.54 -25.50
C CYS A 217 -18.72 -9.56 -25.01
N SER A 218 -20.01 -9.30 -25.19
CA SER A 218 -21.08 -10.24 -24.88
C SER A 218 -21.04 -11.47 -25.81
N ASP A 219 -20.63 -11.29 -27.07
CA ASP A 219 -20.62 -12.34 -28.10
C ASP A 219 -19.23 -12.95 -28.37
N HIS A 220 -18.17 -12.43 -27.74
CA HIS A 220 -16.79 -12.86 -27.95
C HIS A 220 -16.20 -13.56 -26.71
N SER A 221 -16.03 -14.88 -26.79
CA SER A 221 -15.45 -15.72 -25.74
C SER A 221 -13.98 -15.41 -25.42
N ASP A 222 -13.22 -14.98 -26.43
CA ASP A 222 -11.77 -15.22 -26.46
C ASP A 222 -10.94 -14.20 -25.65
N LYS A 223 -11.57 -13.09 -25.23
CA LYS A 223 -10.99 -12.08 -24.31
C LYS A 223 -11.70 -12.06 -22.95
N ARG A 224 -12.21 -13.20 -22.45
CA ARG A 224 -12.92 -13.29 -21.15
C ARG A 224 -12.47 -14.47 -20.29
N THR A 225 -12.29 -14.23 -18.99
CA THR A 225 -11.87 -15.25 -18.00
C THR A 225 -12.95 -15.42 -16.94
N GLN A 226 -13.46 -16.65 -16.75
CA GLN A 226 -14.43 -16.91 -15.67
C GLN A 226 -13.74 -16.79 -14.30
N ALA A 227 -14.24 -15.88 -13.47
CA ALA A 227 -13.71 -15.64 -12.12
C ALA A 227 -14.78 -15.81 -11.03
N ALA A 228 -16.07 -15.92 -11.36
CA ALA A 228 -17.11 -16.16 -10.37
C ALA A 228 -18.18 -17.16 -10.86
N ASN A 229 -19.04 -17.56 -9.91
CA ASN A 229 -20.20 -18.40 -10.15
C ASN A 229 -21.38 -17.92 -9.27
N ARG A 230 -22.06 -16.89 -9.79
CA ARG A 230 -23.25 -16.21 -9.25
C ARG A 230 -24.43 -16.49 -10.17
N ASP A 231 -25.55 -16.93 -9.61
CA ASP A 231 -26.73 -17.32 -10.38
C ASP A 231 -27.34 -16.10 -11.11
N GLY A 232 -27.53 -16.20 -12.43
CA GLY A 232 -28.17 -15.16 -13.25
C GLY A 232 -27.32 -13.92 -13.57
N SER A 233 -26.03 -13.88 -13.23
CA SER A 233 -25.20 -12.68 -13.42
C SER A 233 -24.28 -12.70 -14.66
N GLY A 234 -24.15 -11.55 -15.33
CA GLY A 234 -23.20 -11.33 -16.43
C GLY A 234 -21.75 -11.09 -15.97
N ASP A 235 -21.57 -10.61 -14.73
CA ASP A 235 -20.28 -10.26 -14.10
C ASP A 235 -19.41 -11.49 -13.74
N ASN A 236 -19.83 -12.70 -14.11
CA ASN A 236 -19.12 -13.93 -13.79
C ASN A 236 -17.79 -14.10 -14.55
N TYR A 237 -17.61 -13.39 -15.66
CA TYR A 237 -16.43 -13.45 -16.52
C TYR A 237 -15.82 -12.06 -16.70
N LEU A 238 -14.61 -11.87 -16.19
CA LEU A 238 -13.84 -10.64 -16.30
C LEU A 238 -13.30 -10.46 -17.72
N TYR A 239 -13.12 -9.22 -18.15
CA TYR A 239 -12.43 -8.88 -19.39
C TYR A 239 -10.93 -9.16 -19.25
N SER A 240 -10.38 -9.86 -20.24
CA SER A 240 -9.09 -10.55 -20.13
C SER A 240 -8.30 -10.54 -21.46
N PRO A 241 -7.84 -9.38 -21.96
CA PRO A 241 -7.10 -9.29 -23.22
C PRO A 241 -5.63 -9.75 -23.10
N ILE A 242 -5.01 -10.08 -24.23
CA ILE A 242 -3.57 -10.34 -24.34
C ILE A 242 -2.86 -9.03 -24.70
N ALA A 243 -1.75 -8.72 -24.04
CA ALA A 243 -1.06 -7.43 -24.15
C ALA A 243 -0.56 -7.08 -25.56
N GLU A 244 -0.14 -8.08 -26.33
CA GLU A 244 0.34 -7.93 -27.72
C GLU A 244 -0.81 -7.66 -28.71
N ASP A 245 -2.05 -8.00 -28.34
CA ASP A 245 -3.24 -7.89 -29.19
C ASP A 245 -4.07 -6.63 -28.94
N ILE A 246 -3.74 -5.80 -27.94
CA ILE A 246 -4.55 -4.62 -27.55
C ILE A 246 -4.62 -3.59 -28.70
N GLN A 247 -5.84 -3.35 -29.20
CA GLN A 247 -6.13 -2.33 -30.20
C GLN A 247 -6.77 -1.07 -29.57
N ASP A 248 -7.05 -0.03 -30.38
CA ASP A 248 -7.63 1.23 -29.90
C ASP A 248 -9.10 1.09 -29.43
N ASP A 249 -9.83 0.05 -29.87
CA ASP A 249 -11.20 -0.27 -29.41
C ASP A 249 -11.22 -1.07 -28.09
N ASP A 250 -10.19 -1.87 -27.80
CA ASP A 250 -9.99 -2.52 -26.49
C ASP A 250 -9.94 -1.50 -25.34
N LEU A 251 -9.54 -0.25 -25.59
CA LEU A 251 -9.63 0.83 -24.60
C LEU A 251 -11.08 1.18 -24.24
N VAL A 252 -12.01 1.08 -25.21
CA VAL A 252 -13.46 1.29 -25.00
C VAL A 252 -14.06 0.09 -24.25
N HIS A 253 -13.56 -1.12 -24.49
CA HIS A 253 -13.90 -2.30 -23.68
C HIS A 253 -13.43 -2.11 -22.23
N PHE A 254 -12.15 -1.76 -22.01
CA PHE A 254 -11.60 -1.44 -20.70
C PHE A 254 -12.47 -0.41 -19.98
N GLN A 255 -12.79 0.72 -20.63
CA GLN A 255 -13.62 1.79 -20.07
C GLN A 255 -15.00 1.33 -19.57
N LYS A 256 -15.65 0.40 -20.26
CA LYS A 256 -16.97 -0.12 -19.87
C LYS A 256 -16.89 -0.97 -18.61
N HIS A 257 -15.97 -1.93 -18.56
CA HIS A 257 -15.72 -2.74 -17.37
C HIS A 257 -15.24 -1.89 -16.17
N TRP A 258 -14.41 -0.87 -16.44
CA TRP A 258 -13.86 0.01 -15.41
C TRP A 258 -14.92 0.90 -14.74
N ALA A 259 -15.88 1.40 -15.52
CA ALA A 259 -17.00 2.21 -15.01
C ALA A 259 -17.84 1.43 -14.00
N GLU A 260 -18.20 0.18 -14.30
CA GLU A 260 -18.95 -0.71 -13.39
C GLU A 260 -18.11 -1.17 -12.18
N GLY A 261 -16.79 -1.03 -12.23
CA GLY A 261 -15.88 -1.48 -11.18
C GLY A 261 -15.52 -2.96 -11.27
N GLU A 262 -15.55 -3.53 -12.48
CA GLU A 262 -15.05 -4.87 -12.75
C GLU A 262 -13.52 -4.87 -12.93
N PRO A 263 -12.79 -5.80 -12.29
CA PRO A 263 -11.37 -6.02 -12.54
C PRO A 263 -11.07 -6.44 -13.98
N VAL A 264 -9.86 -6.10 -14.46
CA VAL A 264 -9.36 -6.50 -15.79
C VAL A 264 -8.03 -7.24 -15.62
N ILE A 265 -7.82 -8.31 -16.40
CA ILE A 265 -6.61 -9.14 -16.35
C ILE A 265 -5.92 -9.08 -17.72
N VAL A 266 -4.78 -8.40 -17.83
CA VAL A 266 -4.04 -8.35 -19.10
C VAL A 266 -2.91 -9.36 -19.09
N SER A 267 -2.95 -10.32 -20.01
CA SER A 267 -1.98 -11.42 -20.11
C SER A 267 -0.72 -11.03 -20.90
N ASP A 268 0.40 -11.69 -20.60
CA ASP A 268 1.68 -11.58 -21.35
C ASP A 268 2.34 -10.19 -21.40
N VAL A 269 2.00 -9.25 -20.49
CA VAL A 269 2.52 -7.86 -20.52
C VAL A 269 4.05 -7.75 -20.45
N LEU A 270 4.74 -8.78 -19.93
CA LEU A 270 6.20 -8.82 -19.90
C LEU A 270 6.84 -9.01 -21.28
N ARG A 271 6.09 -9.44 -22.31
CA ARG A 271 6.60 -9.53 -23.69
C ARG A 271 6.81 -8.16 -24.34
N LEU A 272 6.12 -7.12 -23.86
CA LEU A 272 6.27 -5.73 -24.31
C LEU A 272 7.61 -5.07 -23.88
N THR A 273 8.44 -5.78 -23.11
CA THR A 273 9.59 -5.22 -22.37
C THR A 273 10.95 -5.61 -22.97
N ALA A 274 12.04 -5.08 -22.41
CA ALA A 274 13.40 -5.40 -22.87
C ALA A 274 13.94 -6.75 -22.35
N GLY A 275 13.16 -7.51 -21.58
CA GLY A 275 13.54 -8.83 -21.06
C GLY A 275 14.49 -8.78 -19.86
N LEU A 276 14.50 -7.69 -19.10
CA LEU A 276 15.25 -7.54 -17.86
C LEU A 276 14.72 -8.51 -16.80
N SER A 277 15.53 -9.52 -16.48
CA SER A 277 15.17 -10.53 -15.49
C SER A 277 14.86 -9.95 -14.11
N TRP A 278 13.70 -10.36 -13.58
CA TRP A 278 13.20 -10.10 -12.24
C TRP A 278 13.63 -11.16 -11.22
N GLU A 279 14.61 -12.02 -11.57
CA GLU A 279 15.17 -12.98 -10.63
C GLU A 279 15.66 -12.30 -9.32
N PRO A 280 15.43 -12.92 -8.15
CA PRO A 280 16.14 -12.62 -6.91
C PRO A 280 17.65 -12.38 -7.07
N SER A 281 18.32 -13.18 -7.89
CA SER A 281 19.76 -13.06 -8.14
C SER A 281 20.12 -11.76 -8.88
N VAL A 282 19.24 -11.27 -9.75
CA VAL A 282 19.43 -10.08 -10.58
C VAL A 282 19.02 -8.82 -9.81
N MET A 283 17.88 -8.85 -9.10
CA MET A 283 17.43 -7.73 -8.26
C MET A 283 18.48 -7.36 -7.20
N VAL A 284 19.07 -8.34 -6.49
CA VAL A 284 20.14 -8.10 -5.49
C VAL A 284 21.41 -7.51 -6.12
N ARG A 285 21.71 -7.84 -7.39
CA ARG A 285 22.83 -7.25 -8.15
C ARG A 285 22.53 -5.85 -8.68
N ALA A 286 21.26 -5.52 -8.91
CA ALA A 286 20.84 -4.21 -9.42
C ALA A 286 20.83 -3.11 -8.34
N LEU A 287 20.64 -3.48 -7.06
CA LEU A 287 20.69 -2.56 -5.91
C LEU A 287 21.99 -1.72 -5.91
N ARG A 288 21.85 -0.40 -6.06
CA ARG A 288 22.98 0.55 -6.11
C ARG A 288 23.61 0.88 -4.75
N GLU A 289 23.93 -0.13 -3.94
CA GLU A 289 24.46 0.03 -2.57
C GLU A 289 25.88 -0.56 -2.39
N LYS A 290 26.71 0.08 -1.57
CA LYS A 290 28.14 -0.27 -1.42
C LYS A 290 28.42 -1.61 -0.73
N LYS A 291 27.40 -2.26 -0.13
CA LYS A 291 27.52 -3.55 0.61
C LYS A 291 26.24 -4.41 0.54
N THR A 292 25.58 -4.48 -0.63
CA THR A 292 24.29 -5.18 -0.85
C THR A 292 24.14 -6.52 -0.11
N ALA A 293 25.17 -7.37 -0.14
CA ALA A 293 25.14 -8.71 0.46
C ALA A 293 24.99 -8.75 2.00
N ASN A 294 25.14 -7.63 2.70
CA ASN A 294 24.90 -7.49 4.15
C ASN A 294 23.84 -6.43 4.48
N LEU A 295 23.02 -6.00 3.51
CA LEU A 295 21.84 -5.18 3.80
C LEU A 295 20.85 -6.00 4.62
N ALA A 296 20.61 -5.58 5.86
CA ALA A 296 19.48 -6.02 6.66
C ALA A 296 18.20 -5.32 6.16
N VAL A 297 17.09 -6.04 6.18
CA VAL A 297 15.74 -5.55 5.85
C VAL A 297 14.76 -6.09 6.88
N GLU A 298 13.74 -5.29 7.18
CA GLU A 298 12.60 -5.72 8.00
C GLU A 298 11.61 -6.45 7.08
N ALA A 299 11.36 -7.73 7.37
CA ALA A 299 10.36 -8.55 6.68
C ALA A 299 9.25 -8.93 7.65
N LEU A 300 8.00 -8.92 7.19
CA LEU A 300 6.84 -9.36 7.97
C LEU A 300 6.75 -10.89 7.91
N ASP A 301 6.57 -11.55 9.05
CA ASP A 301 6.20 -12.97 9.11
C ASP A 301 4.67 -13.09 9.03
N CYS A 302 4.15 -13.73 7.98
CA CYS A 302 2.71 -13.73 7.69
C CYS A 302 1.88 -14.53 8.72
N LEU A 303 2.52 -15.34 9.57
CA LEU A 303 1.86 -16.18 10.58
C LEU A 303 1.39 -15.42 11.84
N ASP A 304 2.20 -14.48 12.31
CA ASP A 304 1.95 -13.71 13.53
C ASP A 304 2.00 -12.19 13.31
N LEU A 305 2.23 -11.75 12.07
CA LEU A 305 2.34 -10.35 11.63
C LEU A 305 3.40 -9.56 12.40
N CYS A 306 4.47 -10.24 12.85
CA CYS A 306 5.61 -9.61 13.49
C CYS A 306 6.71 -9.28 12.48
N GLU A 307 7.46 -8.22 12.76
CA GLU A 307 8.63 -7.82 11.97
C GLU A 307 9.85 -8.67 12.36
N VAL A 308 10.61 -9.08 11.34
CA VAL A 308 11.79 -9.95 11.44
C VAL A 308 12.93 -9.30 10.66
N GLU A 309 13.99 -8.88 11.36
CA GLU A 309 15.23 -8.46 10.71
C GLU A 309 15.87 -9.66 10.00
N ILE A 310 16.10 -9.53 8.70
CA ILE A 310 16.72 -10.55 7.87
C ILE A 310 17.67 -9.92 6.85
N LYS A 311 18.80 -10.58 6.55
CA LYS A 311 19.66 -10.14 5.44
C LYS A 311 18.96 -10.38 4.12
N ILE A 312 18.98 -9.40 3.21
CA ILE A 312 18.28 -9.49 1.92
C ILE A 312 18.66 -10.75 1.11
N CYS A 313 19.93 -11.17 1.15
CA CYS A 313 20.38 -12.41 0.53
C CYS A 313 19.84 -13.68 1.20
N ASP A 314 19.56 -13.67 2.50
CA ASP A 314 19.02 -14.83 3.24
C ASP A 314 17.48 -14.89 3.17
N PHE A 315 16.83 -13.74 2.96
CA PHE A 315 15.45 -13.65 2.51
C PHE A 315 15.32 -14.27 1.10
N PHE A 316 16.12 -13.81 0.13
CA PHE A 316 16.03 -14.33 -1.24
C PHE A 316 16.48 -15.79 -1.41
N LYS A 317 17.38 -16.31 -0.55
CA LYS A 317 17.61 -17.78 -0.47
C LYS A 317 16.35 -18.51 -0.01
N GLY A 318 15.63 -17.95 0.96
CA GLY A 318 14.37 -18.50 1.47
C GLY A 318 13.25 -18.48 0.43
N TYR A 319 13.14 -17.39 -0.32
CA TYR A 319 12.19 -17.23 -1.43
C TYR A 319 12.25 -18.41 -2.43
N THR A 320 13.45 -18.84 -2.82
CA THR A 320 13.63 -19.93 -3.81
C THR A 320 13.69 -21.33 -3.18
N ARG A 321 14.04 -21.46 -1.88
CA ARG A 321 14.32 -22.77 -1.25
C ARG A 321 13.35 -23.17 -0.14
N GLY A 322 12.41 -22.29 0.21
CA GLY A 322 11.60 -22.41 1.42
C GLY A 322 12.35 -22.04 2.69
N ARG A 323 11.58 -21.80 3.76
CA ARG A 323 12.05 -21.64 5.14
C ARG A 323 11.03 -22.27 6.08
N THR A 324 11.47 -22.69 7.26
CA THR A 324 10.59 -23.19 8.32
C THR A 324 10.95 -22.59 9.67
N HIS A 325 9.97 -22.51 10.58
CA HIS A 325 10.21 -22.05 11.95
C HIS A 325 11.00 -23.13 12.72
N PRO A 326 12.16 -22.82 13.35
CA PRO A 326 13.06 -23.85 13.87
C PRO A 326 12.51 -24.79 14.95
N SER A 327 11.50 -24.37 15.71
CA SER A 327 10.90 -25.16 16.81
C SER A 327 9.73 -26.06 16.38
N SER A 328 8.99 -25.67 15.33
CA SER A 328 7.80 -26.37 14.86
C SER A 328 7.99 -27.06 13.51
N ARG A 329 8.95 -26.66 12.69
CA ARG A 329 9.07 -27.01 11.25
C ARG A 329 7.92 -26.52 10.36
N TRP A 330 6.99 -25.72 10.89
CA TRP A 330 5.96 -25.03 10.10
C TRP A 330 6.59 -24.14 9.02
N PRO A 331 6.01 -24.02 7.81
CA PRO A 331 6.47 -23.10 6.76
C PRO A 331 6.53 -21.65 7.25
N GLN A 332 7.70 -21.04 7.18
CA GLN A 332 7.86 -19.61 7.45
C GLN A 332 7.65 -18.84 6.15
N ILE A 333 6.59 -18.04 6.08
CA ILE A 333 6.23 -17.22 4.90
C ILE A 333 6.53 -15.77 5.24
N LEU A 334 7.61 -15.22 4.65
CA LEU A 334 8.01 -13.83 4.85
C LEU A 334 7.56 -12.95 3.69
N LYS A 335 7.24 -11.69 3.99
CA LYS A 335 6.89 -10.62 3.05
C LYS A 335 7.74 -9.38 3.26
N LEU A 336 8.36 -8.88 2.20
CA LEU A 336 8.80 -7.51 2.06
C LEU A 336 7.65 -6.73 1.39
N LYS A 337 7.07 -5.77 2.11
CA LYS A 337 6.09 -4.81 1.57
C LYS A 337 6.83 -3.54 1.14
N ASP A 338 6.40 -2.92 0.04
CA ASP A 338 6.90 -1.63 -0.44
C ASP A 338 8.43 -1.58 -0.50
N TRP A 339 9.08 -2.63 -1.03
CA TRP A 339 10.55 -2.78 -1.00
C TRP A 339 11.17 -2.89 -2.39
N PRO A 340 12.16 -2.04 -2.75
CA PRO A 340 12.60 -0.86 -2.00
C PRO A 340 11.47 0.18 -1.82
N PRO A 341 11.52 1.01 -0.77
CA PRO A 341 10.54 2.09 -0.57
C PRO A 341 10.39 2.92 -1.83
N SER A 342 9.13 3.19 -2.23
CA SER A 342 8.70 3.87 -3.46
C SER A 342 9.57 5.08 -3.82
N SER A 343 9.74 6.00 -2.87
CA SER A 343 10.60 7.19 -2.94
C SER A 343 12.08 6.94 -3.27
N SER A 344 12.51 5.68 -3.24
CA SER A 344 13.85 5.20 -3.59
C SER A 344 13.86 4.07 -4.63
N PHE A 345 12.71 3.57 -5.10
CA PHE A 345 12.65 2.52 -6.13
C PHE A 345 13.35 2.99 -7.42
N ASP A 346 13.04 4.22 -7.82
CA ASP A 346 13.56 4.93 -8.98
C ASP A 346 15.06 5.28 -8.88
N GLU A 347 15.64 5.18 -7.68
CA GLU A 347 17.07 5.38 -7.42
C GLU A 347 17.83 4.06 -7.27
N ARG A 348 17.28 3.09 -6.53
CA ARG A 348 17.94 1.80 -6.20
C ARG A 348 17.77 0.74 -7.28
N LEU A 349 16.63 0.72 -7.97
CA LEU A 349 16.24 -0.27 -8.98
C LEU A 349 15.80 0.40 -10.30
N ALA A 350 16.39 1.55 -10.65
CA ALA A 350 16.02 2.39 -11.79
C ALA A 350 15.81 1.67 -13.14
N ARG A 351 16.50 0.54 -13.40
CA ARG A 351 16.30 -0.28 -14.61
C ARG A 351 15.04 -1.13 -14.56
N HIS A 352 14.77 -1.77 -13.42
CA HIS A 352 13.52 -2.47 -13.15
C HIS A 352 12.33 -1.49 -13.07
N GLY A 353 12.56 -0.24 -12.69
CA GLY A 353 11.58 0.85 -12.82
C GLY A 353 11.22 1.15 -14.28
N ALA A 354 12.22 1.31 -15.15
CA ALA A 354 12.00 1.52 -16.59
C ALA A 354 11.25 0.32 -17.21
N GLU A 355 11.74 -0.89 -16.94
CA GLU A 355 11.14 -2.14 -17.40
C GLU A 355 9.67 -2.28 -16.97
N PHE A 356 9.38 -1.96 -15.71
CA PHE A 356 8.02 -2.05 -15.18
C PHE A 356 7.07 -1.04 -15.83
N ILE A 357 7.51 0.20 -16.08
CA ILE A 357 6.67 1.19 -16.78
C ILE A 357 6.44 0.77 -18.25
N SER A 358 7.45 0.19 -18.92
CA SER A 358 7.27 -0.41 -20.24
C SER A 358 6.36 -1.65 -20.25
N ALA A 359 6.14 -2.28 -19.09
CA ALA A 359 5.20 -3.40 -18.93
C ALA A 359 3.76 -2.97 -18.62
N LEU A 360 3.45 -1.67 -18.52
CA LEU A 360 2.11 -1.18 -18.14
C LEU A 360 1.18 -1.18 -19.37
N PRO A 361 0.15 -2.06 -19.43
CA PRO A 361 -0.89 -1.98 -20.45
C PRO A 361 -1.85 -0.81 -20.16
N PHE A 362 -2.64 -0.42 -21.17
CA PHE A 362 -3.52 0.76 -21.13
C PHE A 362 -2.80 2.03 -20.60
N PRO A 363 -1.65 2.44 -21.20
CA PRO A 363 -0.84 3.58 -20.75
C PRO A 363 -1.61 4.90 -20.70
N GLU A 364 -2.76 5.00 -21.39
CA GLU A 364 -3.74 6.06 -21.22
C GLU A 364 -4.12 6.33 -19.75
N TYR A 365 -4.28 5.24 -18.99
CA TYR A 365 -4.62 5.21 -17.57
C TYR A 365 -3.43 4.95 -16.65
N THR A 366 -2.46 4.14 -17.09
CA THR A 366 -1.40 3.61 -16.21
C THR A 366 -0.07 4.36 -16.27
N ASP A 367 0.23 5.11 -17.34
CA ASP A 367 1.48 5.87 -17.44
C ASP A 367 1.51 7.00 -16.37
N PRO A 368 2.50 7.00 -15.44
CA PRO A 368 2.56 7.95 -14.32
C PRO A 368 3.12 9.34 -14.70
N GLN A 369 3.50 9.55 -15.97
CA GLN A 369 4.07 10.80 -16.50
C GLN A 369 3.19 11.41 -17.59
N TYR A 370 2.65 10.59 -18.50
CA TYR A 370 2.03 11.05 -19.74
C TYR A 370 0.58 10.60 -19.95
N GLY A 371 0.04 9.72 -19.09
CA GLY A 371 -1.32 9.18 -19.22
C GLY A 371 -2.38 10.27 -19.38
N PRO A 372 -3.09 10.40 -20.52
CA PRO A 372 -4.18 11.36 -20.70
C PRO A 372 -5.31 11.18 -19.68
N LEU A 373 -5.65 9.95 -19.32
CA LEU A 373 -6.75 9.59 -18.42
C LEU A 373 -6.28 9.33 -16.99
N ASN A 374 -4.97 9.16 -16.76
CA ASN A 374 -4.39 9.21 -15.42
C ASN A 374 -4.47 10.64 -14.86
N LEU A 375 -5.43 10.91 -13.98
CA LEU A 375 -5.68 12.25 -13.45
C LEU A 375 -4.52 12.77 -12.59
N ALA A 376 -3.75 11.88 -11.94
CA ALA A 376 -2.64 12.28 -11.07
C ALA A 376 -1.49 12.98 -11.84
N VAL A 377 -1.32 12.73 -13.14
CA VAL A 377 -0.29 13.41 -13.94
C VAL A 377 -0.62 14.88 -14.18
N LYS A 378 -1.89 15.28 -14.02
CA LYS A 378 -2.38 16.66 -14.21
C LYS A 378 -2.02 17.60 -13.06
N LEU A 379 -1.54 17.07 -11.93
CA LEU A 379 -1.06 17.88 -10.79
C LEU A 379 0.15 18.74 -11.20
N PRO A 380 0.17 20.05 -10.88
CA PRO A 380 1.27 20.97 -11.21
C PRO A 380 2.66 20.46 -10.76
N ALA A 381 3.69 20.76 -11.55
CA ALA A 381 5.05 20.26 -11.33
C ALA A 381 5.69 20.66 -9.99
N ARG A 382 5.23 21.78 -9.39
CA ARG A 382 5.69 22.29 -8.09
C ARG A 382 4.85 21.78 -6.89
N SER A 383 3.75 21.08 -7.14
CA SER A 383 2.87 20.57 -6.08
C SER A 383 3.41 19.28 -5.43
N LEU A 384 3.08 19.06 -4.15
CA LEU A 384 3.22 17.74 -3.53
C LEU A 384 2.30 16.74 -4.23
N LYS A 385 2.89 15.74 -4.89
CA LYS A 385 2.18 14.62 -5.51
C LYS A 385 2.02 13.45 -4.51
N PRO A 386 0.92 12.69 -4.56
CA PRO A 386 0.76 11.47 -3.77
C PRO A 386 1.77 10.39 -4.20
N ASP A 387 2.15 9.50 -3.27
CA ASP A 387 2.95 8.33 -3.59
C ASP A 387 2.07 7.24 -4.20
N LEU A 388 2.07 7.18 -5.54
CA LEU A 388 1.40 6.16 -6.34
C LEU A 388 2.35 5.02 -6.78
N GLY A 389 3.59 5.02 -6.29
CA GLY A 389 4.59 4.01 -6.63
C GLY A 389 5.56 4.39 -7.77
N PRO A 390 6.21 3.41 -8.43
CA PRO A 390 5.95 1.96 -8.33
C PRO A 390 6.27 1.37 -6.94
N LYS A 391 5.51 0.34 -6.55
CA LYS A 391 5.63 -0.38 -5.26
C LYS A 391 5.83 -1.86 -5.52
N ALA A 392 6.92 -2.43 -5.01
CA ALA A 392 7.19 -3.86 -5.14
C ALA A 392 6.86 -4.63 -3.86
N TYR A 393 6.21 -5.77 -4.05
CA TYR A 393 5.75 -6.69 -3.02
C TYR A 393 6.41 -8.05 -3.27
N ILE A 394 7.37 -8.42 -2.41
CA ILE A 394 8.10 -9.67 -2.55
C ILE A 394 7.75 -10.56 -1.37
N ALA A 395 7.12 -11.70 -1.63
CA ALA A 395 6.71 -12.62 -0.57
C ALA A 395 6.87 -14.07 -1.01
N TYR A 396 7.07 -14.97 -0.04
CA TYR A 396 7.08 -16.41 -0.31
C TYR A 396 5.65 -16.91 -0.62
N GLY A 397 5.51 -18.19 -0.95
CA GLY A 397 4.20 -18.80 -1.19
C GLY A 397 4.19 -20.32 -1.00
N ILE A 398 2.98 -20.87 -0.91
CA ILE A 398 2.72 -22.31 -0.85
C ILE A 398 1.33 -22.61 -1.45
N ARG A 399 1.27 -23.60 -2.35
CA ARG A 399 0.04 -23.91 -3.09
C ARG A 399 -1.07 -24.49 -2.20
N GLN A 400 -0.72 -25.29 -1.21
CA GLN A 400 -1.63 -25.79 -0.17
C GLN A 400 -2.17 -24.63 0.68
N GLU A 401 -3.46 -24.60 1.00
CA GLU A 401 -4.00 -23.65 2.00
C GLU A 401 -3.65 -24.12 3.41
N LEU A 402 -2.97 -23.26 4.16
CA LEU A 402 -2.53 -23.53 5.54
C LEU A 402 -3.56 -23.11 6.59
N GLY A 403 -4.46 -22.18 6.26
CA GLY A 403 -5.44 -21.58 7.17
C GLY A 403 -4.85 -20.54 8.13
N ARG A 404 -3.57 -20.70 8.53
CA ARG A 404 -2.78 -19.67 9.22
C ARG A 404 -1.44 -19.43 8.51
N GLY A 405 -1.11 -18.16 8.29
CA GLY A 405 0.23 -17.73 7.87
C GLY A 405 0.56 -17.71 6.38
N ASP A 406 -0.35 -18.13 5.50
CA ASP A 406 -0.18 -18.07 4.04
C ASP A 406 -0.84 -16.84 3.37
N SER A 407 -1.68 -16.10 4.11
CA SER A 407 -2.28 -14.84 3.67
C SER A 407 -1.23 -13.72 3.55
N VAL A 408 -0.58 -13.58 2.38
CA VAL A 408 0.45 -12.55 2.14
C VAL A 408 -0.13 -11.13 2.05
N THR A 409 -1.39 -10.98 1.62
CA THR A 409 -2.11 -9.71 1.66
C THR A 409 -3.49 -9.98 2.24
N LYS A 410 -3.72 -9.43 3.45
CA LYS A 410 -5.02 -9.41 4.13
C LYS A 410 -6.05 -8.62 3.30
N LEU A 411 -7.33 -8.86 3.58
CA LEU A 411 -8.42 -8.10 2.96
C LEU A 411 -8.25 -6.61 3.24
N HIS A 412 -8.24 -5.82 2.16
CA HIS A 412 -8.09 -4.37 2.21
C HIS A 412 -8.75 -3.73 0.99
N CYS A 413 -8.74 -2.41 0.92
CA CYS A 413 -9.18 -1.66 -0.25
C CYS A 413 -8.24 -0.46 -0.44
N ASP A 414 -7.89 -0.17 -1.70
CA ASP A 414 -7.00 0.93 -2.04
C ASP A 414 -7.77 2.24 -2.24
N MET A 415 -7.14 3.35 -1.85
CA MET A 415 -7.70 4.72 -1.89
C MET A 415 -7.85 5.26 -3.32
N SER A 416 -7.24 4.58 -4.29
CA SER A 416 -7.15 4.91 -5.71
C SER A 416 -7.18 3.63 -6.53
N ASP A 417 -7.12 3.76 -7.85
CA ASP A 417 -7.01 2.61 -8.76
C ASP A 417 -5.60 2.00 -8.68
N ALA A 418 -5.46 0.72 -9.03
CA ALA A 418 -4.17 0.04 -9.05
C ALA A 418 -4.06 -0.98 -10.20
N VAL A 419 -2.82 -1.19 -10.68
CA VAL A 419 -2.46 -2.29 -11.59
C VAL A 419 -1.26 -3.04 -11.02
N ASN A 420 -1.34 -4.37 -10.97
CA ASN A 420 -0.39 -5.26 -10.28
C ASN A 420 0.15 -6.35 -11.22
N ILE A 421 1.42 -6.25 -11.59
CA ILE A 421 2.10 -7.20 -12.49
C ILE A 421 2.86 -8.24 -11.67
N LEU A 422 2.62 -9.52 -11.95
CA LEU A 422 3.41 -10.62 -11.41
C LEU A 422 4.66 -10.84 -12.26
N THR A 423 5.79 -10.24 -11.84
CA THR A 423 7.02 -10.17 -12.64
C THR A 423 7.96 -11.37 -12.46
N HIS A 424 7.84 -12.13 -11.36
CA HIS A 424 8.62 -13.35 -11.12
C HIS A 424 7.89 -14.33 -10.19
N THR A 425 8.02 -15.64 -10.45
CA THR A 425 7.60 -16.71 -9.53
C THR A 425 8.74 -17.69 -9.24
N ALA A 426 8.73 -18.31 -8.06
CA ALA A 426 9.55 -19.49 -7.76
C ALA A 426 8.74 -20.50 -6.92
N GLU A 427 8.73 -21.75 -7.35
CA GLU A 427 8.05 -22.83 -6.63
C GLU A 427 8.98 -23.47 -5.59
N VAL A 428 8.43 -23.73 -4.39
CA VAL A 428 9.16 -24.33 -3.27
C VAL A 428 8.71 -25.79 -3.13
N ALA A 429 9.62 -26.73 -3.38
CA ALA A 429 9.35 -28.16 -3.26
C ALA A 429 9.46 -28.63 -1.80
N TYR A 430 8.35 -29.12 -1.24
CA TYR A 430 8.27 -29.75 0.08
C TYR A 430 8.36 -31.28 -0.04
N LYS A 431 9.00 -31.95 0.92
CA LYS A 431 9.07 -33.42 0.99
C LYS A 431 7.83 -33.97 1.68
N ILE A 432 7.57 -35.27 1.47
CA ILE A 432 6.46 -36.00 2.12
C ILE A 432 6.49 -35.87 3.65
N GLY A 433 7.69 -35.89 4.27
CA GLY A 433 7.84 -35.66 5.71
C GLY A 433 7.46 -34.24 6.14
N ASP A 434 7.88 -33.23 5.38
CA ASP A 434 7.56 -31.82 5.66
C ASP A 434 6.04 -31.59 5.56
N LEU A 435 5.37 -32.23 4.59
CA LEU A 435 3.90 -32.20 4.44
C LEU A 435 3.16 -32.90 5.59
N HIS A 436 3.72 -33.96 6.16
CA HIS A 436 3.17 -34.61 7.37
C HIS A 436 3.30 -33.70 8.60
N ASP A 437 4.48 -33.07 8.80
CA ASP A 437 4.69 -32.10 9.88
C ASP A 437 3.68 -30.94 9.80
N ILE A 438 3.44 -30.42 8.59
CA ILE A 438 2.43 -29.39 8.32
C ILE A 438 1.04 -29.85 8.76
N GLU A 439 0.57 -31.02 8.33
CA GLU A 439 -0.78 -31.49 8.66
C GLU A 439 -0.97 -31.71 10.18
N GLU A 440 0.03 -32.28 10.85
CA GLU A 440 0.00 -32.52 12.29
C GLU A 440 -0.10 -31.21 13.10
N ILE A 441 0.56 -30.15 12.64
CA ILE A 441 0.51 -28.82 13.28
C ILE A 441 -0.79 -28.08 12.91
N ARG A 442 -1.27 -28.21 11.66
CA ARG A 442 -2.53 -27.63 11.20
C ARG A 442 -3.71 -28.18 12.00
N SER A 443 -3.70 -29.48 12.30
CA SER A 443 -4.67 -30.13 13.20
C SER A 443 -4.65 -29.52 14.60
N LYS A 444 -3.47 -29.31 15.20
CA LYS A 444 -3.31 -28.69 16.54
C LYS A 444 -3.73 -27.21 16.57
N MET A 445 -3.49 -26.47 15.49
CA MET A 445 -4.02 -25.12 15.30
C MET A 445 -5.55 -25.15 15.25
N ALA A 446 -6.16 -25.99 14.42
CA ALA A 446 -7.61 -26.12 14.34
C ALA A 446 -8.24 -26.57 15.67
N GLU A 447 -7.59 -27.45 16.43
CA GLU A 447 -8.02 -27.79 17.80
C GLU A 447 -7.99 -26.60 18.76
N GLN A 448 -6.98 -25.72 18.66
CA GLN A 448 -6.92 -24.48 19.43
C GLN A 448 -8.02 -23.50 19.00
N ASP A 449 -8.26 -23.36 17.69
CA ASP A 449 -9.35 -22.52 17.15
C ASP A 449 -10.71 -22.96 17.72
N ASN A 450 -11.04 -24.25 17.59
CA ASN A 450 -12.30 -24.78 18.13
C ASN A 450 -12.46 -24.53 19.65
N LYS A 451 -11.39 -24.71 20.43
CA LYS A 451 -11.40 -24.50 21.90
C LYS A 451 -11.50 -23.01 22.27
N GLU A 452 -10.88 -22.11 21.52
CA GLU A 452 -10.91 -20.66 21.80
C GLU A 452 -12.17 -19.96 21.27
N PHE A 453 -12.79 -20.45 20.19
CA PHE A 453 -13.95 -19.81 19.55
C PHE A 453 -15.30 -20.35 20.05
N TYR A 454 -15.42 -21.66 20.26
CA TYR A 454 -16.70 -22.31 20.62
C TYR A 454 -16.73 -22.85 22.06
N GLY A 455 -15.60 -22.79 22.78
CA GLY A 455 -15.45 -23.28 24.15
C GLY A 455 -15.37 -24.81 24.24
N ASP A 456 -15.09 -25.32 25.44
CA ASP A 456 -15.02 -26.76 25.67
C ASP A 456 -16.42 -27.33 25.98
N LEU A 457 -17.06 -27.90 24.95
CA LEU A 457 -18.38 -28.53 25.03
C LEU A 457 -18.48 -29.70 26.03
N ASN A 458 -17.37 -30.09 26.68
CA ASN A 458 -17.34 -31.17 27.68
C ASN A 458 -17.55 -30.68 29.13
N GLU A 459 -17.43 -29.39 29.46
CA GLU A 459 -17.57 -28.93 30.85
C GLU A 459 -19.04 -28.87 31.33
N ALA A 460 -20.01 -28.74 30.42
CA ALA A 460 -21.44 -28.63 30.74
C ALA A 460 -22.07 -29.89 31.40
N ASN A 461 -21.34 -31.00 31.53
CA ASN A 461 -21.81 -32.27 32.10
C ASN A 461 -21.22 -32.58 33.50
N LYS A 462 -20.74 -31.57 34.25
CA LYS A 462 -20.11 -31.78 35.58
C LYS A 462 -20.72 -31.04 36.77
N SER A 463 -21.83 -30.34 36.60
CA SER A 463 -22.62 -29.77 37.70
C SER A 463 -24.09 -30.13 37.51
N GLY A 464 -24.46 -31.35 37.92
CA GLY A 464 -25.86 -31.77 37.97
C GLY A 464 -26.46 -31.44 39.33
N GLU A 465 -27.43 -30.53 39.35
CA GLU A 465 -28.43 -30.47 40.41
C GLU A 465 -29.76 -29.97 39.81
N LEU A 466 -30.89 -30.49 40.29
CA LEU A 466 -32.19 -30.23 39.69
C LEU A 466 -32.83 -28.99 40.30
N HIS A 467 -33.42 -28.13 39.47
CA HIS A 467 -34.72 -27.56 39.81
C HIS A 467 -35.63 -27.48 38.58
N ASN A 468 -36.87 -27.89 38.77
CA ASN A 468 -37.89 -27.99 37.73
C ASN A 468 -38.86 -26.80 37.83
N GLY A 469 -39.26 -26.23 36.70
CA GLY A 469 -40.14 -25.07 36.61
C GLY A 469 -40.19 -24.52 35.19
N GLY A 470 -41.20 -24.92 34.42
CA GLY A 470 -41.26 -24.64 32.98
C GLY A 470 -42.56 -23.99 32.52
N CYS A 471 -42.42 -23.11 31.53
CA CYS A 471 -43.43 -22.67 30.55
C CYS A 471 -42.60 -22.13 29.37
N SER A 472 -42.61 -22.72 28.17
CA SER A 472 -43.69 -22.84 27.16
C SER A 472 -43.26 -22.05 25.90
N THR A 473 -42.42 -22.63 25.04
CA THR A 473 -42.74 -23.53 23.90
C THR A 473 -43.21 -22.82 22.62
N LEU A 474 -42.30 -22.77 21.62
CA LEU A 474 -42.55 -22.82 20.16
C LEU A 474 -41.18 -22.68 19.45
N GLY A 475 -40.71 -23.56 18.57
CA GLY A 475 -41.13 -24.93 18.26
C GLY A 475 -40.10 -25.58 17.32
N LYS A 476 -39.25 -26.48 17.81
CA LYS A 476 -38.23 -27.18 17.00
C LYS A 476 -38.73 -28.55 16.56
N GLN A 477 -38.98 -28.73 15.26
CA GLN A 477 -38.90 -30.07 14.65
C GLN A 477 -37.43 -30.37 14.32
N GLY A 478 -36.96 -31.55 14.71
CA GLY A 478 -35.54 -31.88 14.69
C GLY A 478 -35.07 -32.60 13.43
N ASN A 479 -33.75 -32.64 13.23
CA ASN A 479 -33.13 -33.62 12.35
C ASN A 479 -32.06 -34.40 13.14
N ARG A 480 -32.02 -35.73 12.97
CA ARG A 480 -31.15 -36.61 13.75
C ARG A 480 -29.78 -36.68 13.08
N GLY A 481 -28.74 -36.13 13.72
CA GLY A 481 -27.39 -36.14 13.17
C GLY A 481 -26.83 -37.56 12.99
N LEU A 482 -26.67 -38.00 11.74
CA LEU A 482 -25.91 -39.22 11.43
C LEU A 482 -24.43 -38.98 11.78
N ARG A 483 -23.94 -39.73 12.78
CA ARG A 483 -22.56 -39.67 13.26
C ARG A 483 -21.61 -40.40 12.32
N ASN A 484 -21.45 -39.87 11.10
CA ASN A 484 -20.60 -40.47 10.06
C ASN A 484 -19.12 -40.47 10.48
N LYS A 485 -18.62 -41.65 10.88
CA LYS A 485 -17.18 -41.91 10.94
C LYS A 485 -16.61 -41.79 9.52
N VAL A 486 -15.76 -40.80 9.28
CA VAL A 486 -14.92 -40.75 8.08
C VAL A 486 -13.96 -41.92 8.11
N ARG A 487 -14.32 -43.03 7.45
CA ARG A 487 -13.35 -44.08 7.10
C ARG A 487 -12.47 -43.54 5.98
N GLY A 488 -11.16 -43.66 6.12
CA GLY A 488 -10.22 -43.34 5.04
C GLY A 488 -10.46 -44.23 3.82
N GLY A 489 -11.02 -43.67 2.76
CA GLY A 489 -10.99 -44.27 1.42
C GLY A 489 -9.59 -44.16 0.82
N PRO A 490 -9.20 -45.04 -0.11
CA PRO A 490 -7.84 -45.08 -0.63
C PRO A 490 -7.50 -43.80 -1.40
N SER A 491 -6.29 -43.28 -1.19
CA SER A 491 -5.71 -42.20 -2.01
C SER A 491 -5.81 -42.58 -3.49
N LYS A 492 -6.51 -41.77 -4.29
CA LYS A 492 -6.40 -41.86 -5.75
C LYS A 492 -4.92 -41.72 -6.11
N ARG A 493 -4.39 -42.67 -6.87
CA ARG A 493 -2.97 -42.67 -7.27
C ARG A 493 -2.72 -41.43 -8.13
N VAL A 494 -1.79 -40.57 -7.70
CA VAL A 494 -1.31 -39.46 -8.53
C VAL A 494 -0.74 -40.03 -9.84
N PRO A 495 -1.26 -39.67 -11.02
CA PRO A 495 -0.66 -40.07 -12.28
C PRO A 495 0.74 -39.46 -12.39
N LYS A 496 1.76 -40.29 -12.58
CA LYS A 496 3.11 -39.83 -12.95
C LYS A 496 3.16 -39.50 -14.45
N SER A 497 2.40 -38.49 -14.86
CA SER A 497 2.52 -37.84 -16.18
C SER A 497 3.37 -36.59 -16.01
N SER A 498 4.61 -36.62 -16.47
CA SER A 498 5.54 -35.48 -16.44
C SER A 498 5.20 -34.45 -17.52
N VAL A 499 4.07 -33.76 -17.32
CA VAL A 499 3.73 -32.51 -17.98
C VAL A 499 3.80 -31.44 -16.89
N GLU A 500 4.65 -30.43 -17.08
CA GLU A 500 4.68 -29.27 -16.20
C GLU A 500 3.39 -28.47 -16.41
N GLN A 501 2.37 -28.73 -15.59
CA GLN A 501 1.18 -27.89 -15.57
C GLN A 501 1.60 -26.49 -15.13
N ASN A 502 1.47 -25.51 -16.04
CA ASN A 502 1.81 -24.12 -15.78
C ASN A 502 0.79 -23.50 -14.83
N THR A 503 0.97 -23.80 -13.54
CA THR A 503 0.09 -23.36 -12.45
C THR A 503 0.42 -21.94 -12.00
N GLY A 504 -0.60 -21.18 -11.61
CA GLY A 504 -0.44 -19.77 -11.27
C GLY A 504 0.44 -19.49 -10.06
N GLY A 505 0.87 -18.24 -9.94
CA GLY A 505 1.75 -17.78 -8.86
C GLY A 505 1.00 -17.34 -7.61
N ALA A 506 -0.19 -16.76 -7.73
CA ALA A 506 -0.99 -16.33 -6.58
C ALA A 506 -2.50 -16.36 -6.84
N LEU A 507 -3.25 -16.74 -5.81
CA LEU A 507 -4.71 -16.66 -5.77
C LEU A 507 -5.12 -15.25 -5.34
N TRP A 508 -5.99 -14.63 -6.13
CA TRP A 508 -6.67 -13.38 -5.81
C TRP A 508 -8.12 -13.65 -5.46
N ASP A 509 -8.66 -12.88 -4.50
CA ASP A 509 -10.10 -12.68 -4.35
C ASP A 509 -10.38 -11.17 -4.37
N ILE A 510 -11.19 -10.73 -5.32
CA ILE A 510 -11.65 -9.33 -5.43
C ILE A 510 -13.17 -9.31 -5.22
N PHE A 511 -13.63 -8.49 -4.29
CA PHE A 511 -15.04 -8.30 -3.96
C PHE A 511 -15.59 -7.06 -4.66
N ARG A 512 -16.89 -7.09 -4.97
CA ARG A 512 -17.58 -6.06 -5.74
C ARG A 512 -17.93 -4.84 -4.86
N ARG A 513 -17.97 -3.64 -5.44
CA ARG A 513 -18.17 -2.36 -4.72
C ARG A 513 -19.48 -2.36 -3.91
N GLU A 514 -20.54 -2.92 -4.47
CA GLU A 514 -21.89 -3.01 -3.91
C GLU A 514 -22.02 -4.04 -2.77
N ASP A 515 -21.24 -5.12 -2.80
CA ASP A 515 -21.26 -6.16 -1.76
C ASP A 515 -20.46 -5.74 -0.50
N SER A 516 -19.70 -4.64 -0.55
CA SER A 516 -18.85 -4.13 0.54
C SER A 516 -19.57 -4.00 1.89
N LYS A 517 -20.84 -3.56 1.91
CA LYS A 517 -21.63 -3.45 3.16
C LYS A 517 -21.87 -4.82 3.81
N LYS A 518 -22.35 -5.79 3.04
CA LYS A 518 -22.61 -7.18 3.49
C LYS A 518 -21.31 -7.84 3.96
N LEU A 519 -20.21 -7.62 3.24
CA LEU A 519 -18.88 -8.12 3.61
C LEU A 519 -18.43 -7.53 4.96
N GLN A 520 -18.63 -6.23 5.19
CA GLN A 520 -18.34 -5.60 6.48
C GLN A 520 -19.23 -6.11 7.62
N GLU A 521 -20.50 -6.45 7.36
CA GLU A 521 -21.40 -7.04 8.35
C GLU A 521 -20.97 -8.46 8.73
N TYR A 522 -20.67 -9.31 7.75
CA TYR A 522 -20.11 -10.65 7.97
C TYR A 522 -18.82 -10.58 8.81
N LEU A 523 -17.88 -9.71 8.45
CA LEU A 523 -16.60 -9.57 9.16
C LEU A 523 -16.72 -9.01 10.59
N LYS A 524 -17.80 -8.27 10.90
CA LYS A 524 -18.12 -7.89 12.29
C LYS A 524 -18.67 -9.07 13.09
N ASN A 525 -19.62 -9.80 12.51
CA ASN A 525 -20.31 -10.90 13.17
C ASN A 525 -19.40 -12.10 13.43
N HIS A 526 -18.51 -12.40 12.50
CA HIS A 526 -17.55 -13.51 12.59
C HIS A 526 -16.16 -13.09 13.10
N ALA A 527 -16.01 -11.86 13.61
CA ALA A 527 -14.70 -11.27 13.91
C ALA A 527 -13.78 -12.17 14.75
N SER A 528 -14.36 -12.83 15.77
CA SER A 528 -13.64 -13.73 16.69
C SER A 528 -13.05 -14.98 16.05
N GLU A 529 -13.52 -15.39 14.87
CA GLU A 529 -13.03 -16.58 14.12
C GLU A 529 -11.66 -16.33 13.46
N PHE A 530 -11.23 -15.06 13.36
CA PHE A 530 -10.01 -14.66 12.67
C PHE A 530 -8.86 -14.33 13.62
N ARG A 531 -7.62 -14.49 13.13
CA ARG A 531 -6.38 -14.19 13.88
C ARG A 531 -5.54 -13.09 13.26
N HIS A 532 -4.92 -12.30 14.13
CA HIS A 532 -4.07 -11.15 13.79
C HIS A 532 -2.73 -11.20 14.56
N ILE A 533 -2.23 -10.06 15.04
CA ILE A 533 -0.90 -9.92 15.66
C ILE A 533 -0.67 -10.90 16.83
N TYR A 534 0.52 -11.50 16.87
CA TYR A 534 0.91 -12.62 17.75
C TYR A 534 0.00 -13.86 17.63
N CYS A 535 -0.69 -14.03 16.49
CA CYS A 535 -1.69 -15.08 16.23
C CYS A 535 -2.88 -15.09 17.22
N ASN A 536 -3.17 -13.94 17.85
CA ASN A 536 -4.33 -13.77 18.72
C ASN A 536 -5.65 -13.73 17.91
N PRO A 537 -6.77 -14.20 18.47
CA PRO A 537 -8.11 -13.90 17.96
C PRO A 537 -8.38 -12.39 17.91
N VAL A 538 -9.09 -11.92 16.89
CA VAL A 538 -9.52 -10.50 16.79
C VAL A 538 -10.63 -10.23 17.82
N LYS A 539 -10.42 -9.22 18.67
CA LYS A 539 -11.33 -8.86 19.78
C LYS A 539 -12.03 -7.50 19.61
N GLN A 540 -11.49 -6.66 18.73
CA GLN A 540 -11.97 -5.33 18.42
C GLN A 540 -11.87 -5.16 16.91
N VAL A 541 -12.91 -4.60 16.30
CA VAL A 541 -12.93 -4.19 14.90
C VAL A 541 -13.29 -2.71 14.90
N ILE A 542 -12.39 -1.88 14.39
CA ILE A 542 -12.60 -0.44 14.23
C ILE A 542 -13.28 -0.22 12.88
N HIS A 543 -12.74 -0.80 11.81
CA HIS A 543 -13.37 -0.83 10.50
C HIS A 543 -13.00 -2.11 9.71
N PRO A 544 -13.97 -2.97 9.31
CA PRO A 544 -13.65 -4.35 8.91
C PRO A 544 -12.76 -4.54 7.68
N ILE A 545 -12.61 -3.52 6.82
CA ILE A 545 -11.71 -3.55 5.66
C ILE A 545 -10.42 -2.76 5.96
N HIS A 546 -10.55 -1.49 6.33
CA HIS A 546 -9.43 -0.59 6.63
C HIS A 546 -8.52 -1.03 7.80
N ASP A 547 -9.00 -1.87 8.72
CA ASP A 547 -8.20 -2.54 9.76
C ASP A 547 -7.19 -3.55 9.18
N GLN A 548 -7.42 -4.05 7.94
CA GLN A 548 -6.58 -5.03 7.22
C GLN A 548 -6.21 -6.26 8.08
N THR A 549 -7.12 -6.66 8.94
CA THR A 549 -6.96 -7.77 9.91
C THR A 549 -7.28 -9.13 9.29
N PHE A 550 -8.30 -9.17 8.43
CA PHE A 550 -8.99 -10.37 7.97
C PHE A 550 -8.37 -11.02 6.73
N TYR A 551 -8.58 -12.33 6.58
CA TYR A 551 -8.37 -13.05 5.32
C TYR A 551 -9.41 -14.19 5.25
N LEU A 552 -10.19 -14.24 4.18
CA LEU A 552 -11.22 -15.25 3.98
C LEU A 552 -10.62 -16.49 3.29
N THR A 553 -10.59 -17.62 3.99
CA THR A 553 -10.25 -18.93 3.43
C THR A 553 -11.36 -19.43 2.50
N GLU A 554 -11.13 -20.55 1.81
CA GLU A 554 -12.21 -21.24 1.08
C GLU A 554 -13.38 -21.68 1.98
N GLU A 555 -13.21 -21.75 3.31
CA GLU A 555 -14.30 -21.94 4.26
C GLU A 555 -15.06 -20.65 4.55
N HIS A 556 -14.37 -19.56 4.87
CA HIS A 556 -15.00 -18.25 5.10
C HIS A 556 -15.75 -17.76 3.85
N LYS A 557 -15.21 -17.97 2.63
CA LYS A 557 -15.90 -17.62 1.37
C LYS A 557 -17.18 -18.44 1.14
N ARG A 558 -17.20 -19.73 1.51
CA ARG A 558 -18.40 -20.57 1.42
C ARG A 558 -19.48 -20.15 2.42
N ASN A 559 -19.10 -19.79 3.65
CA ASN A 559 -20.04 -19.29 4.66
C ASN A 559 -20.60 -17.92 4.25
N LEU A 560 -19.74 -17.01 3.78
CA LEU A 560 -20.15 -15.71 3.23
C LEU A 560 -21.14 -15.84 2.05
N LYS A 561 -20.90 -16.75 1.08
CA LYS A 561 -21.87 -17.01 -0.01
C LYS A 561 -23.21 -17.52 0.54
N LYS A 562 -23.17 -18.44 1.50
CA LYS A 562 -24.35 -19.07 2.10
C LYS A 562 -25.21 -18.10 2.91
N GLU A 563 -24.59 -17.15 3.61
CA GLU A 563 -25.26 -16.33 4.63
C GLU A 563 -25.58 -14.91 4.15
N TYR A 564 -24.78 -14.36 3.23
CA TYR A 564 -24.95 -13.00 2.68
C TYR A 564 -25.13 -12.96 1.15
N GLY A 565 -25.01 -14.11 0.46
CA GLY A 565 -25.05 -14.18 -1.01
C GLY A 565 -23.81 -13.60 -1.71
N VAL A 566 -22.80 -13.15 -0.96
CA VAL A 566 -21.61 -12.47 -1.53
C VAL A 566 -20.62 -13.50 -2.08
N VAL A 567 -20.14 -13.26 -3.30
CA VAL A 567 -19.15 -14.10 -3.98
C VAL A 567 -18.09 -13.19 -4.60
N PRO A 568 -16.80 -13.31 -4.26
CA PRO A 568 -15.74 -12.58 -4.94
C PRO A 568 -15.53 -13.11 -6.37
N TRP A 569 -14.80 -12.33 -7.16
CA TRP A 569 -14.05 -12.85 -8.31
C TRP A 569 -12.78 -13.52 -7.79
N THR A 570 -12.64 -14.83 -8.00
CA THR A 570 -11.54 -15.67 -7.54
C THR A 570 -10.79 -16.23 -8.75
N PHE A 571 -9.48 -15.99 -8.82
CA PHE A 571 -8.64 -16.47 -9.93
C PHE A 571 -7.16 -16.63 -9.53
N GLU A 572 -6.42 -17.47 -10.27
CA GLU A 572 -4.96 -17.57 -10.13
C GLU A 572 -4.27 -16.64 -11.12
N GLN A 573 -3.48 -15.69 -10.63
CA GLN A 573 -2.63 -14.84 -11.43
C GLN A 573 -1.38 -15.60 -11.92
N ASN A 574 -1.14 -15.61 -13.22
CA ASN A 574 0.01 -16.24 -13.87
C ASN A 574 1.20 -15.27 -14.02
N LEU A 575 2.37 -15.83 -14.33
CA LEU A 575 3.58 -15.04 -14.59
C LEU A 575 3.36 -14.16 -15.83
N GLY A 576 3.54 -12.84 -15.68
CA GLY A 576 3.32 -11.89 -16.76
C GLY A 576 1.88 -11.41 -16.94
N GLU A 577 0.98 -11.68 -16.01
CA GLU A 577 -0.34 -11.04 -15.96
C GLU A 577 -0.33 -9.74 -15.14
N ALA A 578 -0.96 -8.70 -15.67
CA ALA A 578 -1.30 -7.46 -14.99
C ALA A 578 -2.77 -7.53 -14.50
N VAL A 579 -2.97 -7.55 -13.19
CA VAL A 579 -4.29 -7.48 -12.56
C VAL A 579 -4.61 -6.03 -12.25
N PHE A 580 -5.68 -5.50 -12.83
CA PHE A 580 -6.23 -4.18 -12.50
C PHE A 580 -7.27 -4.30 -11.38
N ILE A 581 -7.18 -3.41 -10.40
CA ILE A 581 -8.10 -3.31 -9.26
C ILE A 581 -8.71 -1.91 -9.23
N PRO A 582 -10.03 -1.75 -9.47
CA PRO A 582 -10.70 -0.47 -9.35
C PRO A 582 -10.72 0.03 -7.91
N ALA A 583 -10.62 1.34 -7.71
CA ALA A 583 -10.78 1.95 -6.39
C ALA A 583 -12.11 1.51 -5.74
N GLY A 584 -12.13 1.26 -4.43
CA GLY A 584 -13.33 0.83 -3.72
C GLY A 584 -13.63 -0.67 -3.74
N CYS A 585 -12.93 -1.47 -4.55
CA CYS A 585 -13.06 -2.94 -4.55
C CYS A 585 -12.24 -3.54 -3.39
N PRO A 586 -12.87 -4.21 -2.40
CA PRO A 586 -12.13 -4.91 -1.34
C PRO A 586 -11.44 -6.16 -1.91
N HIS A 587 -10.19 -6.43 -1.58
CA HIS A 587 -9.47 -7.58 -2.12
C HIS A 587 -8.36 -8.12 -1.21
N GLN A 588 -7.98 -9.38 -1.44
CA GLN A 588 -6.97 -10.14 -0.70
C GLN A 588 -6.14 -11.03 -1.64
N VAL A 589 -4.94 -11.44 -1.21
CA VAL A 589 -4.02 -12.26 -2.04
C VAL A 589 -3.30 -13.33 -1.21
N ARG A 590 -3.23 -14.55 -1.76
CA ARG A 590 -2.49 -15.70 -1.22
C ARG A 590 -1.49 -16.20 -2.26
N ASN A 591 -0.20 -16.20 -1.93
CA ASN A 591 0.85 -16.65 -2.85
C ASN A 591 0.90 -18.19 -2.90
N LEU A 592 0.69 -18.76 -4.09
CA LEU A 592 0.74 -20.21 -4.36
C LEU A 592 2.18 -20.67 -4.67
N LYS A 593 2.97 -19.77 -5.26
CA LYS A 593 4.42 -19.82 -5.44
C LYS A 593 5.01 -18.57 -4.78
N SER A 594 6.30 -18.57 -4.44
CA SER A 594 6.97 -17.32 -4.05
C SER A 594 6.88 -16.32 -5.21
N CYS A 595 6.51 -15.06 -4.95
CA CYS A 595 6.21 -14.08 -6.00
C CYS A 595 6.96 -12.75 -5.78
N VAL A 596 7.49 -12.19 -6.87
CA VAL A 596 7.74 -10.73 -7.00
C VAL A 596 6.54 -10.16 -7.73
N LYS A 597 5.81 -9.25 -7.08
CA LYS A 597 4.77 -8.42 -7.70
C LYS A 597 5.24 -6.98 -7.70
N VAL A 598 4.90 -6.23 -8.74
CA VAL A 598 5.12 -4.78 -8.79
C VAL A 598 3.82 -4.10 -9.20
N ALA A 599 3.45 -3.05 -8.47
CA ALA A 599 2.22 -2.31 -8.71
C ALA A 599 2.48 -0.82 -9.00
N MET A 600 1.58 -0.25 -9.79
CA MET A 600 1.42 1.20 -9.96
C MET A 600 0.00 1.55 -9.55
N ASP A 601 -0.14 2.59 -8.75
CA ASP A 601 -1.45 3.17 -8.45
C ASP A 601 -1.73 4.29 -9.47
N PHE A 602 -2.99 4.53 -9.80
CA PHE A 602 -3.40 5.63 -10.68
C PHE A 602 -4.74 6.21 -10.21
N VAL A 603 -5.19 7.29 -10.85
CA VAL A 603 -6.53 7.85 -10.59
C VAL A 603 -7.25 8.00 -11.91
N SER A 604 -8.29 7.19 -12.11
CA SER A 604 -9.15 7.22 -13.29
C SER A 604 -10.28 8.26 -13.12
N PRO A 605 -10.88 8.78 -14.21
CA PRO A 605 -12.06 9.65 -14.12
C PRO A 605 -13.29 8.95 -13.54
N GLU A 606 -13.45 7.65 -13.81
CA GLU A 606 -14.57 6.82 -13.35
C GLU A 606 -14.54 6.62 -11.83
N SER A 607 -13.36 6.42 -11.25
CA SER A 607 -13.18 6.10 -9.83
C SER A 607 -13.22 7.30 -8.87
N VAL A 608 -13.21 8.55 -9.34
CA VAL A 608 -13.11 9.75 -8.47
C VAL A 608 -14.15 9.79 -7.35
N ASN A 609 -15.41 9.44 -7.64
CA ASN A 609 -16.49 9.44 -6.66
C ASN A 609 -16.29 8.39 -5.56
N GLU A 610 -15.71 7.23 -5.90
CA GLU A 610 -15.42 6.15 -4.97
C GLU A 610 -14.16 6.48 -4.13
N CYS A 611 -13.12 7.06 -4.73
CA CYS A 611 -11.98 7.64 -4.01
C CYS A 611 -12.42 8.69 -2.97
N ILE A 612 -13.43 9.51 -3.29
CA ILE A 612 -14.03 10.48 -2.37
C ILE A 612 -14.84 9.79 -1.26
N LYS A 613 -15.57 8.72 -1.56
CA LYS A 613 -16.27 7.89 -0.56
C LYS A 613 -15.28 7.27 0.43
N LEU A 614 -14.21 6.65 -0.05
CA LEU A 614 -13.13 6.13 0.78
C LEU A 614 -12.47 7.24 1.63
N THR A 615 -12.21 8.41 1.05
CA THR A 615 -11.69 9.58 1.81
C THR A 615 -12.64 9.99 2.93
N LYS A 616 -13.96 9.97 2.68
CA LYS A 616 -15.00 10.24 3.70
C LYS A 616 -15.06 9.17 4.80
N GLU A 617 -14.76 7.90 4.48
CA GLU A 617 -14.63 6.79 5.45
C GLU A 617 -13.36 6.93 6.30
N PHE A 618 -12.19 7.08 5.66
CA PHE A 618 -10.89 7.24 6.32
C PHE A 618 -10.88 8.39 7.33
N ARG A 619 -11.45 9.54 6.94
CA ARG A 619 -11.65 10.72 7.80
C ARG A 619 -12.33 10.41 9.14
N CYS A 620 -13.20 9.38 9.19
CA CYS A 620 -13.99 9.00 10.37
C CYS A 620 -13.33 7.95 11.28
N LEU A 621 -12.13 7.44 10.94
CA LEU A 621 -11.42 6.45 11.76
C LEU A 621 -10.76 7.11 13.00
N PRO A 622 -10.45 6.38 14.09
CA PRO A 622 -9.81 6.93 15.29
C PRO A 622 -8.44 7.58 15.04
N SER A 623 -8.01 8.52 15.89
CA SER A 623 -6.82 9.35 15.64
C SER A 623 -5.51 8.58 15.43
N GLY A 624 -5.35 7.43 16.11
CA GLY A 624 -4.20 6.55 15.96
C GLY A 624 -4.29 5.54 14.79
N HIS A 625 -5.38 5.52 14.02
CA HIS A 625 -5.56 4.53 12.97
C HIS A 625 -4.74 4.87 11.71
N ARG A 626 -3.88 3.94 11.26
CA ARG A 626 -2.88 4.14 10.18
C ARG A 626 -3.43 4.66 8.84
N ALA A 627 -4.73 4.50 8.60
CA ALA A 627 -5.42 4.92 7.38
C ALA A 627 -6.23 6.23 7.52
N LYS A 628 -6.27 6.90 8.69
CA LYS A 628 -7.09 8.12 8.88
C LYS A 628 -6.61 9.31 8.03
N GLU A 629 -5.30 9.40 7.80
CA GLU A 629 -4.68 10.50 7.06
C GLU A 629 -4.96 10.38 5.56
N ASP A 630 -5.59 11.40 5.00
CA ASP A 630 -5.80 11.54 3.55
C ASP A 630 -4.46 11.77 2.86
N LYS A 631 -4.04 10.80 2.04
CA LYS A 631 -2.76 10.80 1.34
C LYS A 631 -2.88 11.14 -0.14
N LEU A 632 -4.09 11.09 -0.70
CA LEU A 632 -4.36 11.20 -2.12
C LEU A 632 -4.71 12.63 -2.56
N GLU A 633 -5.35 13.43 -1.69
CA GLU A 633 -5.86 14.77 -2.04
C GLU A 633 -6.83 14.74 -3.25
N ILE A 634 -7.73 13.75 -3.32
CA ILE A 634 -8.52 13.44 -4.54
C ILE A 634 -9.23 14.65 -5.19
N ASN A 635 -9.78 15.57 -4.39
CA ASN A 635 -10.44 16.78 -4.92
C ASN A 635 -9.48 17.70 -5.69
N LYS A 636 -8.20 17.76 -5.29
CA LYS A 636 -7.14 18.53 -5.96
C LYS A 636 -6.76 17.89 -7.30
N ILE A 637 -6.71 16.56 -7.33
CA ILE A 637 -6.47 15.78 -8.56
C ILE A 637 -7.61 16.00 -9.55
N ALA A 638 -8.86 15.82 -9.12
CA ALA A 638 -10.04 16.03 -9.95
C ALA A 638 -10.16 17.48 -10.45
N PHE A 639 -9.86 18.47 -9.61
CA PHE A 639 -9.81 19.88 -10.01
C PHE A 639 -8.81 20.14 -11.14
N HIS A 640 -7.53 19.78 -10.95
CA HIS A 640 -6.51 20.05 -11.96
C HIS A 640 -6.73 19.26 -13.25
N ALA A 641 -7.30 18.04 -13.16
CA ALA A 641 -7.73 17.27 -14.31
C ALA A 641 -8.84 17.98 -15.11
N LEU A 642 -9.88 18.47 -14.44
CA LEU A 642 -10.97 19.19 -15.08
C LEU A 642 -10.49 20.54 -15.66
N LYS A 643 -9.66 21.30 -14.93
CA LYS A 643 -9.01 22.52 -15.44
C LYS A 643 -8.22 22.24 -16.72
N ALA A 644 -7.41 21.18 -16.74
CA ALA A 644 -6.62 20.79 -17.90
C ALA A 644 -7.48 20.36 -19.10
N ALA A 645 -8.54 19.57 -18.87
CA ALA A 645 -9.46 19.12 -19.92
C ALA A 645 -10.27 20.30 -20.53
N VAL A 646 -10.82 21.18 -19.68
CA VAL A 646 -11.55 22.38 -20.14
C VAL A 646 -10.63 23.34 -20.89
N ASN A 647 -9.38 23.54 -20.44
CA ASN A 647 -8.39 24.36 -21.16
C ASN A 647 -7.95 23.75 -22.51
N LEU A 648 -8.03 22.43 -22.68
CA LEU A 648 -7.72 21.77 -23.95
C LEU A 648 -8.83 21.96 -25.00
N LEU A 649 -10.07 22.03 -24.53
CA LEU A 649 -11.30 22.03 -25.33
C LEU A 649 -11.84 23.45 -25.60
N ASP A 650 -11.73 24.36 -24.64
CA ASP A 650 -12.02 25.79 -24.81
C ASP A 650 -10.80 26.66 -24.45
N PRO A 651 -9.87 26.87 -25.40
CA PRO A 651 -8.74 27.78 -25.24
C PRO A 651 -9.10 29.27 -25.40
N SER A 652 -10.38 29.63 -25.60
CA SER A 652 -10.75 30.98 -26.09
C SER A 652 -10.54 32.13 -25.10
N LEU A 653 -10.23 31.82 -23.83
CA LEU A 653 -9.68 32.76 -22.86
C LEU A 653 -8.38 32.18 -22.29
N GLY A 654 -7.27 32.85 -22.57
CA GLY A 654 -5.96 32.42 -22.13
C GLY A 654 -5.72 32.69 -20.64
N VAL A 655 -4.98 31.78 -20.00
CA VAL A 655 -4.25 32.00 -18.74
C VAL A 655 -5.14 32.23 -17.50
N LEU A 656 -5.62 31.13 -16.91
CA LEU A 656 -5.91 31.05 -15.46
C LEU A 656 -4.65 30.67 -14.65
N ASP A 657 -3.45 31.02 -15.14
CA ASP A 657 -2.15 30.54 -14.66
C ASP A 657 -1.05 31.62 -14.86
N SER A 658 -1.18 32.76 -14.18
CA SER A 658 -0.14 33.81 -14.19
C SER A 658 0.36 34.25 -12.81
N GLU A 659 -0.37 34.04 -11.71
CA GLU A 659 0.07 34.51 -10.38
C GLU A 659 0.94 33.49 -9.62
N ASP A 660 0.63 32.18 -9.72
CA ASP A 660 1.37 31.12 -8.99
C ASP A 660 2.78 30.87 -9.55
N ASP A 661 3.02 31.03 -10.85
CA ASP A 661 4.34 30.81 -11.46
C ASP A 661 5.19 32.10 -11.54
N GLN A 662 4.60 33.29 -11.66
CA GLN A 662 5.39 34.53 -11.85
C GLN A 662 6.06 35.04 -10.56
N LEU A 663 5.56 34.68 -9.37
CA LEU A 663 6.19 35.00 -8.08
C LEU A 663 7.50 34.23 -7.79
N SER A 664 8.09 33.54 -8.78
CA SER A 664 9.10 32.51 -8.54
C SER A 664 10.49 32.74 -9.16
N ASP A 665 10.62 33.49 -10.26
CA ASP A 665 11.89 33.54 -11.01
C ASP A 665 12.95 34.49 -10.39
N GLU A 666 12.55 35.61 -9.76
CA GLU A 666 13.49 36.52 -9.09
C GLU A 666 14.25 35.85 -7.92
N ALA A 667 13.64 34.85 -7.29
CA ALA A 667 14.23 34.11 -6.17
C ALA A 667 15.33 33.10 -6.57
N VAL A 668 15.54 32.88 -7.87
CA VAL A 668 16.45 31.83 -8.39
C VAL A 668 17.87 32.33 -8.66
N ASP A 669 18.06 33.58 -9.10
CA ASP A 669 19.38 34.04 -9.58
C ASP A 669 20.35 34.43 -8.45
N GLU A 670 19.86 35.02 -7.35
CA GLU A 670 20.65 35.35 -6.14
C GLU A 670 21.50 34.16 -5.64
N LYS A 671 20.98 32.94 -5.73
CA LYS A 671 21.64 31.73 -5.19
C LYS A 671 22.69 31.11 -6.11
N ARG A 672 22.92 31.66 -7.32
CA ARG A 672 23.94 31.14 -8.26
C ARG A 672 25.36 31.70 -8.04
N LYS A 673 25.54 32.76 -7.24
CA LYS A 673 26.85 33.35 -6.96
C LYS A 673 27.56 32.68 -5.76
N ARG A 674 28.25 31.55 -6.00
CA ARG A 674 29.27 31.00 -5.08
C ARG A 674 30.70 31.21 -5.61
N PRO A 675 31.69 31.54 -4.75
CA PRO A 675 33.04 31.88 -5.19
C PRO A 675 33.81 30.67 -5.73
N GLY A 676 34.62 30.89 -6.77
CA GLY A 676 35.30 29.82 -7.51
C GLY A 676 36.45 29.16 -6.75
N ARG A 677 36.37 27.83 -6.55
CA ARG A 677 37.52 27.01 -6.13
C ARG A 677 38.57 26.92 -7.25
N ARG A 678 39.67 27.68 -7.16
CA ARG A 678 40.88 27.39 -7.95
C ARG A 678 41.56 26.10 -7.48
N ARG A 679 42.20 25.42 -8.43
CA ARG A 679 42.76 24.05 -8.29
C ARG A 679 43.92 24.01 -7.28
N ARG A 680 44.03 22.91 -6.51
CA ARG A 680 45.32 22.44 -5.95
C ARG A 680 45.72 21.14 -6.64
N GLY A 681 46.73 21.23 -7.52
CA GLY A 681 47.50 20.07 -7.96
C GLY A 681 48.60 19.73 -6.95
N THR A 682 49.09 18.50 -6.99
CA THR A 682 50.19 18.00 -6.14
C THR A 682 51.56 18.46 -6.62
N MET A 683 52.53 18.68 -5.71
CA MET A 683 53.81 17.93 -5.69
C MET A 683 54.65 18.18 -4.42
N LYS A 684 55.17 17.05 -3.89
CA LYS A 684 56.48 16.77 -3.25
C LYS A 684 57.25 17.84 -2.44
N ASN A 685 57.67 17.42 -1.25
CA ASN A 685 58.76 18.01 -0.46
C ASN A 685 60.09 18.13 -1.22
N LYS A 686 60.85 19.20 -0.94
CA LYS A 686 62.30 19.10 -0.68
C LYS A 686 62.77 20.22 0.26
N ARG A 687 63.88 19.98 0.96
CA ARG A 687 64.49 20.89 1.96
C ARG A 687 65.34 21.96 1.27
N GLN A 688 65.36 23.18 1.81
CA GLN A 688 66.59 23.91 2.10
C GLN A 688 66.32 25.04 3.12
N ALA A 689 67.36 25.67 3.67
CA ALA A 689 67.25 26.55 4.83
C ALA A 689 68.26 27.70 4.82
N GLY A 690 67.84 28.83 5.41
CA GLY A 690 68.72 29.81 6.07
C GLY A 690 69.05 31.10 5.31
N ARG A 691 69.24 32.18 6.10
CA ARG A 691 69.89 33.48 5.77
C ARG A 691 69.11 34.42 4.81
N LYS A 692 69.16 35.75 4.95
CA LYS A 692 69.63 36.67 6.04
C LYS A 692 69.00 38.09 5.83
N SER A 693 69.62 39.13 6.41
CA SER A 693 69.29 40.57 6.47
C SER A 693 68.08 40.93 7.36
N GLU A 694 68.18 41.83 8.36
CA GLU A 694 68.72 43.22 8.38
C GLU A 694 67.76 44.16 7.60
N ASP A 695 67.26 45.30 8.10
CA ASP A 695 67.77 46.25 9.12
C ASP A 695 66.66 46.76 10.10
N GLN A 696 66.92 47.28 11.32
CA GLN A 696 67.26 48.67 11.75
C GLN A 696 66.26 49.77 11.28
N SER A 697 65.84 50.78 12.07
CA SER A 697 66.16 51.22 13.46
C SER A 697 65.16 52.27 14.01
N ARG A 698 65.29 52.66 15.30
CA ARG A 698 64.87 53.94 15.97
C ARG A 698 63.36 54.19 16.19
N ASP A 699 62.89 54.52 17.40
CA ASP A 699 63.00 55.76 18.24
C ASP A 699 62.09 56.91 17.72
N GLU A 700 61.41 57.76 18.51
CA GLU A 700 61.45 58.08 19.97
C GLU A 700 60.12 58.78 20.43
N GLY A 701 59.93 59.06 21.74
CA GLY A 701 58.89 59.96 22.31
C GLY A 701 57.54 59.31 22.75
N VAL A 702 56.92 59.48 23.94
CA VAL A 702 56.89 60.49 25.05
C VAL A 702 55.95 61.69 24.70
N ASP A 703 54.92 62.14 25.46
CA ASP A 703 54.63 62.10 26.92
C ASP A 703 53.14 62.43 27.31
N LYS A 704 52.74 62.19 28.60
CA LYS A 704 51.74 62.95 29.48
C LYS A 704 50.29 63.30 28.98
N LYS A 705 49.24 63.60 29.80
CA LYS A 705 48.83 63.43 31.23
C LYS A 705 47.34 63.84 31.46
N HIS A 706 46.60 63.18 32.39
CA HIS A 706 45.51 63.73 33.26
C HIS A 706 44.22 64.33 32.60
N LYS A 707 43.07 64.62 33.28
CA LYS A 707 42.55 64.41 34.66
C LYS A 707 40.99 64.37 34.70
N ASN A 708 40.40 64.12 35.87
CA ASN A 708 38.96 63.91 36.14
C ASN A 708 38.07 65.19 36.15
N GLY A 709 36.75 65.01 36.02
CA GLY A 709 35.68 65.96 36.43
C GLY A 709 34.36 65.23 36.78
N ARG A 710 33.49 65.80 37.61
CA ARG A 710 32.18 65.22 38.05
C ARG A 710 31.04 66.24 37.92
N GLY A 711 29.79 65.77 37.77
CA GLY A 711 28.56 66.57 37.90
C GLY A 711 27.29 65.71 38.01
N LEU A 712 26.37 66.10 38.90
CA LEU A 712 25.03 65.52 39.21
C LEU A 712 24.19 66.60 39.94
N PRO A 713 22.88 66.44 40.21
CA PRO A 713 21.93 65.34 39.89
C PRO A 713 21.16 65.66 38.58
N SER A 714 19.90 65.29 38.27
CA SER A 714 18.76 64.55 38.89
C SER A 714 17.80 64.09 37.76
N GLY A 715 16.87 63.15 37.92
CA GLY A 715 16.51 62.29 39.05
C GLY A 715 15.02 61.86 38.98
N ASP A 716 14.67 60.71 39.58
CA ASP A 716 13.31 60.13 39.77
C ASP A 716 12.47 59.79 38.50
N LYS A 717 11.89 58.58 38.33
CA LYS A 717 11.59 57.47 39.29
C LYS A 717 11.76 56.05 38.67
N SER A 718 12.03 55.07 39.55
CA SER A 718 11.66 53.63 39.50
C SER A 718 11.81 52.85 38.16
N SER A 719 12.80 51.95 37.95
CA SER A 719 13.07 50.63 38.61
C SER A 719 12.25 49.46 38.00
N ASP A 720 12.78 48.28 37.62
CA ASP A 720 14.12 47.67 37.82
C ASP A 720 14.63 46.85 36.59
N GLU A 721 15.95 46.62 36.54
CA GLU A 721 16.68 45.67 35.68
C GLU A 721 16.70 44.25 36.33
N ALA A 722 16.68 43.10 35.65
CA ALA A 722 17.45 42.54 34.52
C ALA A 722 18.87 42.02 34.89
N LEU A 723 19.41 41.09 34.06
CA LEU A 723 20.73 40.39 34.15
C LEU A 723 20.84 39.19 35.14
N VAL A 724 21.62 38.11 34.88
CA VAL A 724 22.01 37.45 33.61
C VAL A 724 22.51 35.99 33.81
N GLU A 725 22.44 35.18 32.73
CA GLU A 725 23.16 33.91 32.39
C GLU A 725 23.38 32.71 33.37
N LYS A 726 22.82 31.55 32.95
CA LYS A 726 23.46 30.21 32.79
C LYS A 726 24.32 29.59 33.94
N ARG A 727 23.91 28.39 34.42
CA ARG A 727 24.47 27.05 34.06
C ARG A 727 24.01 25.92 35.01
N GLY A 728 23.79 24.73 34.45
CA GLY A 728 24.26 23.46 35.08
C GLY A 728 23.31 22.61 35.93
N ARG A 729 22.93 21.44 35.37
CA ARG A 729 22.74 20.11 36.02
C ARG A 729 22.44 20.05 37.54
N GLY A 730 21.26 19.52 37.91
CA GLY A 730 21.03 18.94 39.24
C GLY A 730 19.68 18.24 39.42
N ARG A 731 19.67 17.04 40.04
CA ARG A 731 18.48 16.45 40.68
C ARG A 731 18.55 16.75 42.18
N PRO A 732 17.45 17.20 42.80
CA PRO A 732 16.90 16.52 44.00
C PRO A 732 15.64 15.71 43.63
N GLY A 733 14.97 14.93 44.50
CA GLY A 733 14.99 14.88 45.97
C GLY A 733 13.69 15.47 46.51
N ARG A 734 12.60 14.69 46.59
CA ARG A 734 12.09 14.00 47.80
C ARG A 734 11.79 14.94 48.98
N ASN A 735 10.50 14.98 49.39
CA ASN A 735 9.95 15.06 50.77
C ASN A 735 8.53 15.66 50.77
N LEU A 736 7.66 15.51 51.78
CA LEU A 736 7.36 14.37 52.69
C LEU A 736 6.09 14.72 53.50
N GLN A 737 5.20 13.75 53.75
CA GLN A 737 4.18 13.66 54.81
C GLN A 737 3.62 12.21 54.73
N SER A 738 3.79 11.31 55.71
CA SER A 738 3.09 11.18 57.01
C SER A 738 1.57 11.01 56.85
N GLU A 739 0.89 10.04 57.47
CA GLU A 739 1.16 9.19 58.67
C GLU A 739 0.81 7.70 58.38
N GLY A 740 1.02 6.68 59.23
CA GLY A 740 1.73 6.54 60.52
C GLY A 740 1.44 5.18 61.19
N GLN A 741 2.43 4.59 61.92
CA GLN A 741 2.34 3.38 62.79
C GLN A 741 2.01 2.04 62.06
N SER A 742 2.45 0.83 62.47
CA SER A 742 3.57 0.28 63.29
C SER A 742 3.68 -1.24 62.93
N GLY A 743 4.65 -2.09 63.33
CA GLY A 743 5.87 -2.02 64.14
C GLY A 743 6.53 -3.43 64.21
N HIS A 744 7.75 -3.56 64.79
CA HIS A 744 8.57 -4.81 64.93
C HIS A 744 9.06 -5.46 63.60
N GLU A 745 10.37 -5.58 63.32
CA GLU A 745 11.43 -6.46 63.88
C GLU A 745 11.40 -7.92 63.38
N ALA A 746 12.51 -8.59 63.05
CA ALA A 746 13.91 -8.17 62.81
C ALA A 746 14.71 -9.28 62.07
N ALA A 747 15.87 -8.91 61.46
CA ALA A 747 17.03 -9.78 61.15
C ALA A 747 16.81 -10.98 60.15
N ASP A 748 17.80 -11.61 59.51
CA ASP A 748 19.19 -11.22 59.18
C ASP A 748 19.68 -12.00 57.92
N GLY A 749 20.94 -11.82 57.51
CA GLY A 749 21.74 -12.93 56.96
C GLY A 749 21.83 -13.10 55.43
N LYS A 750 22.83 -12.45 54.81
CA LYS A 750 23.54 -13.01 53.64
C LYS A 750 24.79 -13.73 54.14
N PRO A 751 25.22 -14.86 53.54
CA PRO A 751 26.36 -14.74 52.62
C PRO A 751 26.46 -15.76 51.45
N ARG A 752 26.78 -15.22 50.26
CA ARG A 752 27.87 -15.60 49.34
C ARG A 752 28.37 -17.08 49.20
N ARG A 753 28.50 -17.46 47.91
CA ARG A 753 29.68 -18.03 47.15
C ARG A 753 29.65 -19.48 46.62
N ARG A 754 29.73 -19.57 45.28
CA ARG A 754 30.62 -20.40 44.41
C ARG A 754 30.82 -21.90 44.73
N GLY A 755 30.45 -22.78 43.78
CA GLY A 755 30.91 -24.19 43.72
C GLY A 755 30.71 -24.90 42.37
N ARG A 756 31.83 -25.18 41.67
CA ARG A 756 32.06 -26.17 40.58
C ARG A 756 33.57 -26.49 40.65
N PRO A 757 34.10 -27.62 40.12
CA PRO A 757 33.49 -28.66 39.27
C PRO A 757 33.75 -30.11 39.78
N SER A 758 33.38 -31.15 39.01
CA SER A 758 34.23 -32.34 38.76
C SER A 758 33.70 -33.23 37.61
N ARG A 759 34.42 -34.31 37.28
CA ARG A 759 34.16 -35.37 36.27
C ARG A 759 34.03 -36.76 36.95
N ASN A 760 33.41 -37.71 36.25
CA ASN A 760 33.70 -39.17 36.15
C ASN A 760 32.76 -39.73 35.03
N GLN A 761 33.02 -40.72 34.16
CA GLN A 761 33.82 -41.98 34.12
C GLN A 761 33.29 -43.11 35.03
N LYS A 762 33.14 -44.38 34.60
CA LYS A 762 33.24 -45.04 33.26
C LYS A 762 32.39 -46.35 33.27
N ASN A 763 32.75 -47.38 32.48
CA ASN A 763 32.10 -48.69 32.25
C ASN A 763 30.99 -48.62 31.17
N ASP A 764 31.06 -49.20 29.97
CA ASP A 764 31.78 -50.36 29.38
C ASP A 764 31.17 -51.75 29.68
N ASP A 765 30.49 -52.35 28.69
CA ASP A 765 30.81 -53.65 28.03
C ASP A 765 29.76 -54.01 26.93
N GLN A 766 30.16 -54.25 25.67
CA GLN A 766 30.36 -55.54 24.94
C GLN A 766 29.07 -56.33 24.63
N SER A 767 28.81 -56.87 23.42
CA SER A 767 29.51 -56.97 22.11
C SER A 767 28.45 -56.97 20.95
N SER A 768 28.59 -57.39 19.67
CA SER A 768 29.67 -57.94 18.77
C SER A 768 29.16 -57.93 17.30
N ASP A 769 30.06 -57.68 16.33
CA ASP A 769 30.38 -58.42 15.07
C ASP A 769 29.28 -59.07 14.18
N GLU A 770 29.29 -59.01 12.83
CA GLU A 770 30.17 -58.37 11.80
C GLU A 770 29.31 -57.88 10.58
N ALA A 771 29.46 -58.07 9.24
CA ALA A 771 30.34 -58.86 8.36
C ALA A 771 30.73 -58.11 7.05
N VAL A 772 32.01 -58.14 6.68
CA VAL A 772 32.66 -57.50 5.50
C VAL A 772 32.27 -58.02 4.10
N ALA A 773 32.17 -57.12 3.10
CA ALA A 773 32.46 -57.42 1.67
C ALA A 773 32.92 -56.19 0.83
N LYS A 774 33.59 -56.40 -0.31
CA LYS A 774 34.48 -55.43 -1.00
C LYS A 774 33.94 -54.78 -2.30
N LYS A 775 34.57 -53.65 -2.68
CA LYS A 775 34.50 -52.89 -3.96
C LYS A 775 34.99 -53.73 -5.19
N PRO A 776 35.11 -53.16 -6.42
CA PRO A 776 34.15 -52.46 -7.32
C PRO A 776 34.24 -52.95 -8.81
N ARG A 777 33.49 -52.36 -9.77
CA ARG A 777 34.01 -52.05 -11.14
C ARG A 777 33.14 -51.13 -12.03
N ARG A 778 33.62 -50.85 -13.24
CA ARG A 778 33.15 -49.84 -14.23
C ARG A 778 32.24 -50.46 -15.31
N GLY A 779 31.43 -49.64 -15.99
CA GLY A 779 30.83 -49.97 -17.28
C GLY A 779 30.20 -48.76 -17.99
N ARG A 780 30.51 -48.56 -19.28
CA ARG A 780 29.80 -47.65 -20.20
C ARG A 780 29.10 -48.51 -21.26
N GLY A 781 27.88 -48.18 -21.69
CA GLY A 781 27.22 -48.90 -22.79
C GLY A 781 25.84 -48.36 -23.20
N ARG A 782 25.77 -47.87 -24.44
CA ARG A 782 24.57 -47.56 -25.26
C ARG A 782 24.97 -47.94 -26.70
N PRO A 783 24.03 -48.11 -27.65
CA PRO A 783 22.75 -48.83 -27.60
C PRO A 783 22.60 -49.78 -28.82
N SER A 784 21.50 -50.55 -28.93
CA SER A 784 20.83 -50.80 -30.22
C SER A 784 19.50 -51.57 -30.15
N ARG A 785 18.78 -51.45 -31.28
CA ARG A 785 17.64 -52.19 -31.84
C ARG A 785 17.69 -53.72 -31.60
N ASN A 786 16.65 -54.53 -31.82
CA ASN A 786 15.65 -54.47 -32.91
C ASN A 786 14.47 -55.46 -32.71
N LEU A 787 13.48 -55.46 -33.63
CA LEU A 787 12.51 -56.56 -33.96
C LEU A 787 11.37 -56.87 -32.92
N LYS A 788 10.18 -57.39 -33.28
CA LYS A 788 9.31 -57.33 -34.51
C LYS A 788 7.92 -57.99 -34.23
N ASN A 789 7.03 -58.02 -35.25
CA ASN A 789 5.75 -58.79 -35.37
C ASN A 789 4.58 -58.32 -34.47
N GLU A 790 3.28 -58.53 -34.74
CA GLU A 790 2.40 -58.81 -35.93
C GLU A 790 0.94 -58.50 -35.44
N ALA A 791 0.01 -57.82 -36.12
CA ALA A 791 -0.64 -57.96 -37.46
C ALA A 791 -2.05 -58.63 -37.36
N VAL A 792 -2.93 -58.40 -38.35
CA VAL A 792 -4.37 -58.82 -38.44
C VAL A 792 -5.36 -57.91 -37.68
N ASP A 793 -6.47 -57.41 -38.25
CA ASP A 793 -6.75 -56.49 -39.41
C ASP A 793 -8.31 -56.26 -39.45
N GLU A 794 -9.03 -55.48 -40.28
CA GLU A 794 -8.75 -54.72 -41.52
C GLU A 794 -9.16 -53.20 -41.42
N GLU A 795 -10.20 -52.55 -42.00
CA GLU A 795 -11.35 -52.86 -42.89
C GLU A 795 -11.78 -51.57 -43.69
N HIS A 796 -13.06 -51.38 -44.06
CA HIS A 796 -13.56 -50.39 -45.06
C HIS A 796 -14.13 -49.06 -44.44
N GLN A 797 -14.40 -47.95 -45.16
CA GLN A 797 -14.61 -47.75 -46.61
C GLN A 797 -14.28 -46.31 -47.14
N ARG A 798 -13.45 -46.22 -48.21
CA ARG A 798 -13.43 -45.25 -49.35
C ARG A 798 -13.44 -43.71 -49.16
N GLU A 799 -12.25 -43.10 -49.30
CA GLU A 799 -11.75 -42.18 -50.38
C GLU A 799 -12.73 -41.40 -51.31
N PRO A 800 -12.34 -40.23 -51.91
CA PRO A 800 -11.00 -39.97 -52.49
C PRO A 800 -10.34 -38.58 -52.27
N ARG A 801 -9.13 -38.44 -52.85
CA ARG A 801 -8.20 -37.29 -52.77
C ARG A 801 -8.05 -36.57 -54.12
N THR A 802 -7.45 -35.38 -54.10
CA THR A 802 -6.44 -34.98 -55.12
C THR A 802 -5.25 -34.27 -54.46
N ARG A 803 -4.12 -34.18 -55.18
CA ARG A 803 -2.80 -33.77 -54.68
C ARG A 803 -1.96 -33.20 -55.83
N GLY A 804 -1.10 -32.21 -55.56
CA GLY A 804 -0.16 -31.65 -56.55
C GLY A 804 1.17 -31.23 -55.91
N ASP A 805 2.27 -31.76 -56.42
CA ASP A 805 3.65 -31.57 -55.94
C ASP A 805 4.57 -31.12 -57.13
N LEU A 806 5.81 -30.67 -56.83
CA LEU A 806 7.02 -30.60 -57.70
C LEU A 806 7.37 -29.36 -58.57
N LYS A 807 8.22 -28.49 -57.99
CA LYS A 807 9.60 -28.10 -58.40
C LYS A 807 10.01 -27.86 -59.89
N ARG A 808 10.58 -26.68 -60.16
CA ARG A 808 11.66 -26.23 -61.12
C ARG A 808 11.92 -24.72 -60.87
N LEU A 809 12.99 -23.99 -61.24
CA LEU A 809 14.46 -24.14 -61.53
C LEU A 809 15.08 -22.72 -61.27
N CYS A 810 16.24 -22.55 -60.62
CA CYS A 810 17.64 -22.43 -61.12
C CYS A 810 17.98 -21.24 -62.07
N MET A 811 19.22 -20.72 -61.93
CA MET A 811 19.88 -19.58 -62.61
C MET A 811 19.48 -18.17 -62.08
N ASP A 812 20.37 -17.17 -61.92
CA ASP A 812 21.82 -17.08 -62.22
C ASP A 812 22.58 -16.04 -61.32
N GLU A 813 23.87 -15.83 -61.59
CA GLU A 813 24.80 -14.86 -60.94
C GLU A 813 24.97 -13.54 -61.79
N ALA A 814 25.82 -12.52 -61.52
CA ALA A 814 27.10 -12.47 -60.78
C ALA A 814 27.52 -11.07 -60.23
N VAL A 815 28.66 -11.06 -59.54
CA VAL A 815 29.44 -9.94 -58.95
C VAL A 815 30.16 -9.03 -59.98
N TYR A 816 30.23 -7.69 -59.78
CA TYR A 816 31.51 -6.90 -59.74
C TYR A 816 31.41 -5.39 -59.37
N GLU A 817 32.51 -4.82 -58.87
CA GLU A 817 32.73 -3.38 -58.63
C GLU A 817 33.19 -2.60 -59.89
N ARG A 818 33.06 -1.24 -59.90
CA ARG A 818 34.23 -0.30 -59.86
C ARG A 818 33.88 1.20 -59.81
N LYS A 819 34.92 2.02 -59.55
CA LYS A 819 34.92 3.45 -59.20
C LYS A 819 35.09 4.38 -60.44
N PRO A 820 34.75 5.68 -60.29
CA PRO A 820 35.63 6.76 -60.76
C PRO A 820 36.20 7.63 -59.59
N LYS A 821 36.94 8.70 -59.91
CA LYS A 821 37.90 9.37 -59.01
C LYS A 821 37.53 10.80 -58.59
N ARG A 822 37.83 11.14 -57.33
CA ARG A 822 38.34 12.43 -56.79
C ARG A 822 37.74 13.75 -57.33
N GLY A 823 36.93 14.42 -56.49
CA GLY A 823 36.80 15.88 -56.41
C GLY A 823 37.25 16.40 -55.03
N ARG A 824 37.63 17.68 -54.90
CA ARG A 824 38.04 18.31 -53.61
C ARG A 824 36.90 19.16 -53.05
N GLY A 825 36.63 19.10 -51.74
CA GLY A 825 35.66 19.98 -51.10
C GLY A 825 35.50 19.80 -49.59
N ARG A 826 36.05 20.73 -48.80
CA ARG A 826 35.77 20.99 -47.38
C ARG A 826 36.13 22.47 -47.11
N PRO A 827 35.59 23.14 -46.08
CA PRO A 827 34.41 22.83 -45.28
C PRO A 827 33.41 24.01 -45.19
N LYS A 828 32.22 23.76 -44.64
CA LYS A 828 31.57 24.58 -43.60
C LYS A 828 30.46 23.71 -43.00
N GLY A 829 30.38 23.65 -41.67
CA GLY A 829 29.40 22.84 -40.96
C GLY A 829 28.94 23.55 -39.70
N SER A 830 27.62 23.58 -39.53
CA SER A 830 26.91 23.67 -38.26
C SER A 830 26.71 22.26 -37.72
#